data_AF-A0A3M1HHA1-F1
#
_entry.id   AF-A0A3M1HHA1-F1
#
_cell.length_a   1.000
_cell.length_b   1.000
_cell.length_c   1.000
_cell.angle_alpha   90.00
_cell.angle_beta   90.00
_cell.angle_gamma   90.00
#
_symmetry.space_group_name_H-M   'P 1'
#
loop_
_entity.id
_entity.type
_entity.pdbx_description
1 polymer ?
#
loop_
_entity_poly.entity_id
_entity_poly.type
_entity_poly.pdbx_seq_one_letter_code
_entity_poly.pdbx_strand_id
1 'polypeptide(L)'
;MLNQDTLRSMVEEYIETVVPAMLEEGYHLILVKGGPDYPHLPEQSHFAHIVNGVFGLIRLVDFLLTNRLHIPHLTEDTLRKALALFTVHEVHKAPDLERLGTSEFSIPLPRLRAEYERLRLARFAGQIDDHLLRAANVHKRSSKHGDLLLSNEPHAARLWLLVRIADTLASVKTPAEAVSSLRGYLADLSPLFAPQSPPGKYALYYHEIKDVRGVLTNVIHQAVAQQLAQAFGFFPLLYFATGTVYLGPANVPGADFANLTANIVDSVLNALGNTSGSDAARDGLRRQKFDFERYVYAFAGAESLLEVVRDVVLDAKPDARVAQKEIDGLVAKRKELDETWRAAVEQRLGIRLLDPKEHKTFNELWSLVRLYLLYVDTLLRDLSPETPRLDWFLHTFAVPKAVADNLRAEEEIWARGGVGKYVLIVAYHFLRGSDFTDRLAEALPPAEVIERLHRKVLAAFAVLDTQKGRQAAVAELGWREELENYLREHLYLSFAPAVHLADDGFESYTRLKRKGHTGSVCSICNRSSAYTQDLRTGILDDFGRVFSNRVLPALDAPSKNRLWCPICQLEFVFRKMLGMGLPTTAHYKNSHRIYLYVLPTFSFTPEHVRLFEPLLSPFHRVTSLPVRDYGNDHGLPRSWLERRTFDPEWLENLQDVLEREAEKIAGWGGRNFVGERISLGNVRGQPHYYLITWEKAAREAERDDARVATRTEAWAKALFVAAIISGLTSCKVYVTERPYLPVADPAELRATITLDAPPPALRGLLGGRTDEITLYGREQGRRSGLERVLDLSAALW
;
A
#
# COMPACT_ATOMS: atom_id res chain seq x y z
N MET A 1 -18.91 34.64 -2.27
CA MET A 1 -18.91 34.39 -0.80
C MET A 1 -18.13 33.11 -0.60
N LEU A 2 -17.11 33.11 0.25
CA LEU A 2 -16.24 31.94 0.41
C LEU A 2 -17.02 30.78 1.04
N ASN A 3 -17.09 29.66 0.32
CA ASN A 3 -17.72 28.40 0.72
C ASN A 3 -16.91 27.20 0.16
N GLN A 4 -17.29 25.98 0.48
CA GLN A 4 -16.54 24.78 0.08
C GLN A 4 -16.44 24.59 -1.44
N ASP A 5 -17.47 24.95 -2.20
CA ASP A 5 -17.47 24.82 -3.66
C ASP A 5 -16.53 25.85 -4.30
N THR A 6 -16.58 27.10 -3.84
CA THR A 6 -15.64 28.15 -4.28
C THR A 6 -14.20 27.82 -3.88
N LEU A 7 -13.98 27.21 -2.71
CA LEU A 7 -12.66 26.76 -2.29
C LEU A 7 -12.14 25.67 -3.24
N ARG A 8 -12.98 24.66 -3.55
CA ARG A 8 -12.63 23.58 -4.47
C ARG A 8 -12.27 24.10 -5.86
N SER A 9 -13.12 24.96 -6.43
CA SER A 9 -12.87 25.59 -7.73
C SER A 9 -11.59 26.43 -7.73
N MET A 10 -11.29 27.13 -6.64
CA MET A 10 -10.03 27.87 -6.49
C MET A 10 -8.81 26.93 -6.47
N VAL A 11 -8.89 25.77 -5.82
CA VAL A 11 -7.80 24.78 -5.85
C VAL A 11 -7.60 24.26 -7.26
N GLU A 12 -8.68 23.90 -7.95
CA GLU A 12 -8.64 23.41 -9.34
C GLU A 12 -7.99 24.46 -10.25
N GLU A 13 -8.44 25.72 -10.17
CA GLU A 13 -7.87 26.82 -10.95
C GLU A 13 -6.37 27.05 -10.67
N TYR A 14 -5.95 26.94 -9.40
CA TYR A 14 -4.53 27.06 -9.02
C TYR A 14 -3.70 25.91 -9.61
N ILE A 15 -4.20 24.68 -9.52
CA ILE A 15 -3.55 23.48 -10.09
C ILE A 15 -3.49 23.56 -11.61
N GLU A 16 -4.51 24.09 -12.29
CA GLU A 16 -4.53 24.18 -13.76
C GLU A 16 -3.74 25.38 -14.31
N THR A 17 -3.56 26.43 -13.51
CA THR A 17 -2.94 27.68 -13.98
C THR A 17 -1.51 27.86 -13.49
N VAL A 18 -1.28 27.71 -12.18
CA VAL A 18 -0.04 28.12 -11.52
C VAL A 18 0.95 26.96 -11.44
N VAL A 19 0.48 25.74 -11.18
CA VAL A 19 1.34 24.55 -11.10
C VAL A 19 2.08 24.27 -12.43
N PRO A 20 1.41 24.25 -13.60
CA PRO A 20 2.09 24.13 -14.89
C PRO A 20 3.18 25.17 -15.10
N ALA A 21 2.92 26.44 -14.76
CA ALA A 21 3.91 27.51 -14.87
C ALA A 21 5.13 27.27 -13.96
N MET A 22 4.93 26.76 -12.74
CA MET A 22 6.04 26.37 -11.87
C MET A 22 6.86 25.21 -12.45
N LEU A 23 6.21 24.24 -13.10
CA LEU A 23 6.90 23.10 -13.74
C LEU A 23 7.71 23.55 -14.96
N GLU A 24 7.14 24.41 -15.81
CA GLU A 24 7.81 25.04 -16.97
C GLU A 24 9.09 25.79 -16.54
N GLU A 25 9.02 26.53 -15.42
CA GLU A 25 10.16 27.25 -14.85
C GLU A 25 11.13 26.36 -14.05
N GLY A 26 10.84 25.06 -13.90
CA GLY A 26 11.71 24.10 -13.25
C GLY A 26 11.78 24.20 -11.72
N TYR A 27 10.75 24.75 -11.05
CA TYR A 27 10.72 24.94 -9.60
C TYR A 27 10.92 23.64 -8.80
N HIS A 28 10.55 22.50 -9.38
CA HIS A 28 10.71 21.16 -8.80
C HIS A 28 12.18 20.69 -8.78
N LEU A 29 13.07 21.35 -9.53
CA LEU A 29 14.50 21.05 -9.62
C LEU A 29 15.38 22.09 -8.89
N ILE A 30 14.78 23.15 -8.35
CA ILE A 30 15.48 24.22 -7.64
C ILE A 30 15.42 23.92 -6.14
N LEU A 31 16.58 23.78 -5.51
CA LEU A 31 16.70 23.63 -4.06
C LEU A 31 16.45 24.98 -3.35
N VAL A 32 15.57 25.00 -2.34
CA VAL A 32 15.32 26.22 -1.53
C VAL A 32 15.60 26.05 -0.04
N LYS A 33 15.66 24.81 0.46
CA LYS A 33 16.06 24.45 1.83
C LYS A 33 16.87 23.15 1.80
N GLY A 34 17.88 23.05 2.68
CA GLY A 34 18.81 21.92 2.73
C GLY A 34 20.06 22.13 1.86
N GLY A 35 20.73 21.03 1.51
CA GLY A 35 21.94 21.03 0.69
C GLY A 35 23.23 21.33 1.46
N PRO A 36 24.35 21.62 0.76
CA PRO A 36 25.68 21.74 1.36
C PRO A 36 25.82 22.88 2.39
N ASP A 37 25.07 23.97 2.20
CA ASP A 37 25.10 25.13 3.11
C ASP A 37 24.31 24.85 4.40
N TYR A 38 23.32 23.96 4.34
CA TYR A 38 22.49 23.55 5.48
C TYR A 38 22.36 22.02 5.54
N PRO A 39 23.47 21.29 5.75
CA PRO A 39 23.51 19.83 5.62
C PRO A 39 22.75 19.11 6.73
N HIS A 40 22.27 19.83 7.74
CA HIS A 40 21.42 19.34 8.82
C HIS A 40 19.91 19.47 8.52
N LEU A 41 19.53 20.17 7.44
CA LEU A 41 18.15 20.31 7.01
C LEU A 41 17.85 19.34 5.86
N PRO A 42 16.68 18.68 5.86
CA PRO A 42 16.21 17.94 4.70
C PRO A 42 16.06 18.83 3.47
N GLU A 43 16.42 18.28 2.32
CA GLU A 43 16.23 18.95 1.04
C GLU A 43 14.74 19.14 0.74
N GLN A 44 14.42 20.34 0.25
CA GLN A 44 13.11 20.71 -0.24
C GLN A 44 13.27 21.53 -1.51
N SER A 45 12.56 21.13 -2.58
CA SER A 45 12.48 21.90 -3.81
C SER A 45 11.58 23.13 -3.63
N HIS A 46 11.76 24.14 -4.49
CA HIS A 46 10.93 25.33 -4.48
C HIS A 46 9.45 24.98 -4.66
N PHE A 47 9.18 24.04 -5.57
CA PHE A 47 7.84 23.52 -5.82
C PHE A 47 7.23 22.87 -4.56
N ALA A 48 7.93 21.93 -3.92
CA ALA A 48 7.43 21.29 -2.70
C ALA A 48 7.17 22.30 -1.57
N HIS A 49 8.01 23.32 -1.45
CA HIS A 49 7.81 24.37 -0.46
C HIS A 49 6.51 25.15 -0.70
N ILE A 50 6.28 25.59 -1.94
CA ILE A 50 5.06 26.31 -2.31
C ILE A 50 3.82 25.42 -2.15
N VAL A 51 3.85 24.20 -2.69
CA VAL A 51 2.68 23.32 -2.68
C VAL A 51 2.29 22.92 -1.26
N ASN A 52 3.25 22.59 -0.39
CA ASN A 52 2.97 22.27 1.02
C ASN A 52 2.28 23.43 1.74
N GLY A 53 2.72 24.68 1.52
CA GLY A 53 2.14 25.85 2.17
C GLY A 53 0.77 26.25 1.61
N VAL A 54 0.61 26.25 0.28
CA VAL A 54 -0.67 26.53 -0.40
C VAL A 54 -1.72 25.52 0.01
N PHE A 55 -1.41 24.22 -0.10
CA PHE A 55 -2.36 23.16 0.22
C PHE A 55 -2.63 23.07 1.73
N GLY A 56 -1.61 23.25 2.58
CA GLY A 56 -1.82 23.35 4.02
C GLY A 56 -2.77 24.49 4.40
N LEU A 57 -2.62 25.66 3.78
CA LEU A 57 -3.49 26.80 4.05
C LEU A 57 -4.92 26.56 3.55
N ILE A 58 -5.08 25.94 2.38
CA ILE A 58 -6.38 25.48 1.87
C ILE A 58 -7.05 24.53 2.87
N ARG A 59 -6.31 23.57 3.43
CA ARG A 59 -6.85 22.65 4.46
C ARG A 59 -7.30 23.36 5.72
N LEU A 60 -6.55 24.38 6.17
CA LEU A 60 -6.97 25.21 7.29
C LEU A 60 -8.27 25.97 6.97
N VAL A 61 -8.41 26.51 5.76
CA VAL A 61 -9.64 27.20 5.33
C VAL A 61 -10.81 26.21 5.22
N ASP A 62 -10.59 25.00 4.70
CA ASP A 62 -11.63 23.97 4.62
C ASP A 62 -12.16 23.59 6.01
N PHE A 63 -11.27 23.50 7.02
CA PHE A 63 -11.70 23.32 8.41
C PHE A 63 -12.64 24.45 8.87
N LEU A 64 -12.27 25.71 8.61
CA LEU A 64 -13.08 26.87 8.99
C LEU A 64 -14.46 26.83 8.32
N LEU A 65 -14.51 26.51 7.02
CA LEU A 65 -15.76 26.43 6.26
C LEU A 65 -16.64 25.26 6.70
N THR A 66 -16.04 24.08 6.89
CA THR A 66 -16.74 22.87 7.36
C THR A 66 -17.42 23.11 8.71
N ASN A 67 -16.75 23.84 9.60
CA ASN A 67 -17.27 24.17 10.93
C ASN A 67 -18.06 25.50 10.96
N ARG A 68 -18.31 26.12 9.81
CA ARG A 68 -19.04 27.40 9.66
C ARG A 68 -18.46 28.51 10.55
N LEU A 69 -17.13 28.55 10.66
CA LEU A 69 -16.39 29.53 11.45
C LEU A 69 -16.11 30.78 10.62
N HIS A 70 -16.59 31.92 11.10
CA HIS A 70 -16.33 33.19 10.44
C HIS A 70 -15.01 33.80 10.94
N ILE A 71 -14.08 34.03 10.01
CA ILE A 71 -12.87 34.81 10.25
C ILE A 71 -13.04 36.17 9.55
N PRO A 72 -12.97 37.29 10.28
CA PRO A 72 -13.10 38.62 9.70
C PRO A 72 -12.13 38.83 8.53
N HIS A 73 -12.64 39.36 7.43
CA HIS A 73 -11.88 39.67 6.21
C HIS A 73 -11.27 38.46 5.49
N LEU A 74 -11.62 37.22 5.87
CA LEU A 74 -11.28 36.03 5.09
C LEU A 74 -12.37 35.80 4.03
N THR A 75 -12.13 36.37 2.85
CA THR A 75 -12.94 36.28 1.64
C THR A 75 -12.22 35.47 0.56
N GLU A 76 -12.92 35.18 -0.53
CA GLU A 76 -12.33 34.53 -1.70
C GLU A 76 -11.16 35.35 -2.29
N ASP A 77 -11.35 36.66 -2.49
CA ASP A 77 -10.31 37.59 -2.99
C ASP A 77 -9.07 37.57 -2.10
N THR A 78 -9.27 37.71 -0.78
CA THR A 78 -8.15 37.73 0.16
C THR A 78 -7.41 36.39 0.22
N LEU A 79 -8.11 35.26 0.04
CA LEU A 79 -7.47 33.95 0.01
C LEU A 79 -6.64 33.78 -1.27
N ARG A 80 -7.19 34.12 -2.44
CA ARG A 80 -6.46 34.11 -3.73
C ARG A 80 -5.19 34.94 -3.64
N LYS A 81 -5.30 36.17 -3.11
CA LYS A 81 -4.15 37.05 -2.88
C LYS A 81 -3.13 36.44 -1.92
N ALA A 82 -3.57 35.85 -0.82
CA ALA A 82 -2.66 35.22 0.15
C ALA A 82 -1.88 34.04 -0.47
N LEU A 83 -2.56 33.19 -1.25
CA LEU A 83 -1.93 32.09 -1.97
C LEU A 83 -0.91 32.62 -2.98
N ALA A 84 -1.27 33.61 -3.79
CA ALA A 84 -0.37 34.21 -4.78
C ALA A 84 0.85 34.92 -4.15
N LEU A 85 0.64 35.67 -3.06
CA LEU A 85 1.72 36.29 -2.28
C LEU A 85 2.67 35.24 -1.71
N PHE A 86 2.14 34.12 -1.22
CA PHE A 86 2.95 33.02 -0.75
C PHE A 86 3.70 32.35 -1.90
N THR A 87 3.12 32.16 -3.08
CA THR A 87 3.83 31.56 -4.23
C THR A 87 5.11 32.33 -4.59
N VAL A 88 5.16 33.66 -4.43
CA VAL A 88 6.33 34.50 -4.75
C VAL A 88 7.18 34.88 -3.52
N HIS A 89 6.95 34.27 -2.36
CA HIS A 89 7.59 34.71 -1.10
C HIS A 89 9.07 34.31 -0.94
N GLU A 90 9.63 33.57 -1.88
CA GLU A 90 11.01 33.06 -1.85
C GLU A 90 11.85 33.58 -3.04
N VAL A 91 11.38 34.63 -3.74
CA VAL A 91 12.10 35.27 -4.86
C VAL A 91 13.47 35.80 -4.42
N HIS A 92 13.63 36.20 -3.16
CA HIS A 92 14.93 36.64 -2.61
C HIS A 92 16.05 35.59 -2.69
N LYS A 93 15.70 34.30 -2.88
CA LYS A 93 16.63 33.18 -3.05
C LYS A 93 16.95 32.86 -4.51
N ALA A 94 16.36 33.57 -5.47
CA ALA A 94 16.67 33.36 -6.88
C ALA A 94 18.15 33.66 -7.16
N PRO A 95 18.86 32.78 -7.89
CA PRO A 95 20.32 32.89 -8.05
C PRO A 95 20.74 34.03 -8.99
N ASP A 96 19.84 34.46 -9.87
CA ASP A 96 19.99 35.56 -10.82
C ASP A 96 19.52 36.91 -10.26
N LEU A 97 19.19 36.99 -8.96
CA LEU A 97 18.62 38.19 -8.37
C LEU A 97 19.66 39.30 -8.13
N GLU A 98 19.56 40.39 -8.88
CA GLU A 98 20.21 41.66 -8.57
C GLU A 98 19.45 42.43 -7.48
N ARG A 99 20.11 42.65 -6.33
CA ARG A 99 19.50 43.27 -5.13
C ARG A 99 19.74 44.78 -5.09
N LEU A 100 18.76 45.53 -4.57
CA LEU A 100 18.88 46.95 -4.23
C LEU A 100 19.65 47.11 -2.90
N GLY A 101 20.98 46.98 -2.95
CA GLY A 101 21.85 47.11 -1.80
C GLY A 101 22.14 45.78 -1.08
N THR A 102 22.46 45.85 0.22
CA THR A 102 23.06 44.73 0.97
C THR A 102 22.05 43.76 1.60
N SER A 103 20.77 44.13 1.67
CA SER A 103 19.73 43.28 2.23
C SER A 103 19.28 42.21 1.24
N GLU A 104 19.15 40.96 1.68
CA GLU A 104 18.57 39.90 0.84
C GLU A 104 17.12 40.19 0.40
N PHE A 105 16.35 40.87 1.25
CA PHE A 105 14.97 41.26 0.95
C PHE A 105 14.84 42.54 0.10
N SER A 106 15.95 43.17 -0.30
CA SER A 106 15.93 44.36 -1.16
C SER A 106 15.70 43.98 -2.63
N ILE A 107 14.59 43.33 -2.91
CA ILE A 107 14.23 42.88 -4.26
C ILE A 107 13.69 44.10 -5.04
N PRO A 108 14.12 44.34 -6.30
CA PRO A 108 13.48 45.33 -7.17
C PRO A 108 12.01 44.98 -7.40
N LEU A 109 11.11 45.96 -7.25
CA LEU A 109 9.67 45.76 -7.48
C LEU A 109 9.36 45.19 -8.88
N PRO A 110 10.01 45.67 -9.98
CA PRO A 110 9.78 45.08 -11.30
C PRO A 110 10.15 43.59 -11.40
N ARG A 111 11.13 43.13 -10.60
CA ARG A 111 11.55 41.72 -10.59
C ARG A 111 10.48 40.83 -9.94
N LEU A 112 9.83 41.31 -8.89
CA LEU A 112 8.69 40.63 -8.26
C LEU A 112 7.49 40.57 -9.19
N ARG A 113 7.17 41.69 -9.86
CA ARG A 113 6.12 41.73 -10.88
C ARG A 113 6.37 40.74 -12.00
N ALA A 114 7.61 40.69 -12.51
CA ALA A 114 8.00 39.76 -13.55
C ALA A 114 7.79 38.29 -13.10
N GLU A 115 8.16 37.95 -11.86
CA GLU A 115 7.89 36.61 -11.32
C GLU A 115 6.38 36.32 -11.24
N TYR A 116 5.62 37.30 -10.75
CA TYR A 116 4.19 37.18 -10.56
C TYR A 116 3.45 36.91 -11.88
N GLU A 117 3.81 37.63 -12.94
CA GLU A 117 3.27 37.43 -14.28
C GLU A 117 3.77 36.11 -14.89
N ARG A 118 5.04 35.75 -14.69
CA ARG A 118 5.62 34.49 -15.18
C ARG A 118 4.90 33.26 -14.63
N LEU A 119 4.54 33.29 -13.35
CA LEU A 119 3.77 32.23 -12.70
C LEU A 119 2.25 32.33 -12.94
N ARG A 120 1.83 33.24 -13.84
CA ARG A 120 0.43 33.45 -14.24
C ARG A 120 -0.49 33.80 -13.05
N LEU A 121 0.07 34.38 -11.99
CA LEU A 121 -0.66 34.71 -10.76
C LEU A 121 -1.63 35.88 -10.96
N ALA A 122 -1.36 36.76 -11.92
CA ALA A 122 -2.28 37.83 -12.31
C ALA A 122 -3.63 37.29 -12.81
N ARG A 123 -3.63 36.11 -13.47
CA ARG A 123 -4.85 35.43 -13.90
C ARG A 123 -5.63 34.85 -12.71
N PHE A 124 -4.92 34.34 -11.72
CA PHE A 124 -5.49 33.65 -10.56
C PHE A 124 -5.99 34.58 -9.44
N ALA A 125 -5.22 35.61 -9.10
CA ALA A 125 -5.48 36.49 -7.97
C ALA A 125 -5.64 37.97 -8.35
N GLY A 126 -5.63 38.29 -9.65
CA GLY A 126 -5.68 39.66 -10.14
C GLY A 126 -4.38 40.43 -9.88
N GLN A 127 -4.45 41.75 -9.98
CA GLN A 127 -3.31 42.62 -9.70
C GLN A 127 -3.17 42.85 -8.19
N ILE A 128 -1.96 42.60 -7.68
CA ILE A 128 -1.58 42.84 -6.28
C ILE A 128 -0.54 43.96 -6.25
N ASP A 129 -0.57 44.80 -5.22
CA ASP A 129 0.40 45.85 -4.97
C ASP A 129 1.84 45.32 -4.85
N ASP A 130 2.79 45.96 -5.54
CA ASP A 130 4.20 45.51 -5.61
C ASP A 130 4.91 45.57 -4.26
N HIS A 131 4.57 46.56 -3.42
CA HIS A 131 5.13 46.65 -2.07
C HIS A 131 4.69 45.44 -1.23
N LEU A 132 3.44 44.99 -1.38
CA LEU A 132 2.97 43.78 -0.70
C LEU A 132 3.65 42.51 -1.22
N LEU A 133 3.92 42.39 -2.52
CA LEU A 133 4.71 41.29 -3.09
C LEU A 133 6.11 41.21 -2.44
N ARG A 134 6.74 42.37 -2.22
CA ARG A 134 8.04 42.43 -1.54
C ARG A 134 7.92 42.13 -0.05
N ALA A 135 6.90 42.66 0.62
CA ALA A 135 6.65 42.40 2.03
C ALA A 135 6.43 40.90 2.31
N ALA A 136 5.81 40.16 1.38
CA ALA A 136 5.62 38.72 1.50
C ALA A 136 6.94 37.96 1.59
N ASN A 137 8.03 38.46 0.99
CA ASN A 137 9.36 37.85 1.04
C ASN A 137 10.08 38.08 2.39
N VAL A 138 9.61 39.01 3.22
CA VAL A 138 10.32 39.39 4.44
C VAL A 138 10.04 38.39 5.56
N HIS A 139 11.11 37.81 6.11
CA HIS A 139 11.00 36.91 7.26
C HIS A 139 10.44 37.62 8.51
N LYS A 140 9.61 36.94 9.31
CA LYS A 140 8.96 37.51 10.51
C LYS A 140 9.91 38.22 11.47
N ARG A 141 11.09 37.62 11.71
CA ARG A 141 12.11 38.15 12.63
C ARG A 141 12.87 39.36 12.08
N SER A 142 12.72 39.68 10.80
CA SER A 142 13.31 40.87 10.21
C SER A 142 12.60 42.11 10.73
N SER A 143 13.30 43.24 10.86
CA SER A 143 12.68 44.53 11.13
C SER A 143 12.17 45.24 9.86
N LYS A 144 12.40 44.66 8.68
CA LYS A 144 12.21 45.29 7.36
C LYS A 144 10.79 45.14 6.82
N HIS A 145 9.78 45.47 7.64
CA HIS A 145 8.37 45.33 7.28
C HIS A 145 7.71 46.64 6.79
N GLY A 146 8.52 47.66 6.44
CA GLY A 146 8.03 48.99 6.06
C GLY A 146 7.07 48.98 4.87
N ASP A 147 7.23 48.04 3.94
CA ASP A 147 6.33 47.90 2.78
C ASP A 147 4.88 47.56 3.17
N LEU A 148 4.63 46.96 4.34
CA LEU A 148 3.27 46.73 4.82
C LEU A 148 2.52 48.06 5.07
N LEU A 149 3.24 49.14 5.39
CA LEU A 149 2.67 50.47 5.59
C LEU A 149 2.55 51.26 4.28
N LEU A 150 3.32 50.89 3.26
CA LEU A 150 3.30 51.52 1.94
C LEU A 150 2.25 50.90 1.01
N SER A 151 1.80 49.69 1.31
CA SER A 151 0.80 49.01 0.50
C SER A 151 -0.56 49.69 0.58
N ASN A 152 -1.22 49.82 -0.56
CA ASN A 152 -2.59 50.32 -0.64
C ASN A 152 -3.65 49.25 -0.29
N GLU A 153 -3.23 48.02 0.05
CA GLU A 153 -4.14 46.93 0.41
C GLU A 153 -4.71 47.11 1.82
N PRO A 154 -6.04 47.32 2.00
CA PRO A 154 -6.64 47.60 3.32
C PRO A 154 -6.44 46.49 4.36
N HIS A 155 -6.12 45.28 3.90
CA HIS A 155 -5.94 44.09 4.74
C HIS A 155 -4.52 43.50 4.63
N ALA A 156 -3.51 44.31 4.28
CA ALA A 156 -2.12 43.89 4.12
C ALA A 156 -1.59 43.06 5.30
N ALA A 157 -1.85 43.47 6.54
CA ALA A 157 -1.42 42.74 7.74
C ALA A 157 -2.05 41.33 7.84
N ARG A 158 -3.30 41.17 7.40
CA ARG A 158 -4.00 39.87 7.40
C ARG A 158 -3.43 38.95 6.33
N LEU A 159 -3.20 39.48 5.12
CA LEU A 159 -2.55 38.74 4.03
C LEU A 159 -1.16 38.28 4.45
N TRP A 160 -0.39 39.16 5.08
CA TRP A 160 0.93 38.81 5.62
C TRP A 160 0.86 37.69 6.67
N LEU A 161 -0.11 37.73 7.59
CA LEU A 161 -0.33 36.64 8.56
C LEU A 161 -0.62 35.30 7.86
N LEU A 162 -1.48 35.30 6.83
CA LEU A 162 -1.79 34.08 6.05
C LEU A 162 -0.54 33.53 5.34
N VAL A 163 0.29 34.41 4.75
CA VAL A 163 1.59 34.02 4.16
C VAL A 163 2.51 33.39 5.21
N ARG A 164 2.55 33.92 6.44
CA ARG A 164 3.36 33.33 7.53
C ARG A 164 2.83 31.98 8.02
N ILE A 165 1.50 31.81 8.04
CA ILE A 165 0.88 30.51 8.31
C ILE A 165 1.28 29.50 7.23
N ALA A 166 1.17 29.87 5.95
CA ALA A 166 1.56 29.03 4.82
C ALA A 166 3.05 28.65 4.86
N ASP A 167 3.94 29.60 5.13
CA ASP A 167 5.39 29.36 5.28
C ASP A 167 5.70 28.40 6.44
N THR A 168 4.98 28.53 7.55
CA THR A 168 5.11 27.60 8.68
C THR A 168 4.64 26.19 8.28
N LEU A 169 3.48 26.07 7.65
CA LEU A 169 2.94 24.79 7.14
C LEU A 169 3.89 24.12 6.13
N ALA A 170 4.57 24.92 5.32
CA ALA A 170 5.52 24.47 4.30
C ALA A 170 6.86 23.99 4.86
N SER A 171 7.14 24.21 6.14
CA SER A 171 8.50 24.06 6.72
C SER A 171 8.59 23.11 7.90
N VAL A 172 7.46 22.77 8.53
CA VAL A 172 7.41 21.88 9.70
C VAL A 172 7.65 20.43 9.26
N LYS A 173 8.53 19.71 9.97
CA LYS A 173 8.99 18.37 9.57
C LYS A 173 8.30 17.24 10.32
N THR A 174 7.83 17.53 11.53
CA THR A 174 7.18 16.55 12.40
C THR A 174 5.82 17.07 12.89
N PRO A 175 4.89 16.16 13.27
CA PRO A 175 3.62 16.57 13.84
C PRO A 175 3.77 17.45 15.10
N ALA A 176 4.74 17.12 15.97
CA ALA A 176 5.02 17.88 17.18
C ALA A 176 5.52 19.31 16.89
N GLU A 177 6.42 19.46 15.91
CA GLU A 177 6.92 20.76 15.46
C GLU A 177 5.80 21.62 14.84
N ALA A 178 4.90 21.00 14.07
CA ALA A 178 3.76 21.67 13.48
C ALA A 178 2.83 22.26 14.55
N VAL A 179 2.50 21.49 15.58
CA VAL A 179 1.65 21.95 16.69
C VAL A 179 2.29 23.12 17.45
N SER A 180 3.59 23.04 17.75
CA SER A 180 4.29 24.09 18.49
C SER A 180 4.42 25.39 17.67
N SER A 181 4.72 25.27 16.38
CA SER A 181 4.97 26.43 15.50
C SER A 181 3.70 27.16 15.07
N LEU A 182 2.60 26.43 14.82
CA LEU A 182 1.35 27.02 14.34
C LEU A 182 0.51 27.67 15.45
N ARG A 183 0.68 27.24 16.71
CA ARG A 183 -0.17 27.67 17.84
C ARG A 183 -0.28 29.20 17.94
N GLY A 184 0.84 29.91 17.87
CA GLY A 184 0.85 31.38 17.96
C GLY A 184 0.12 32.03 16.79
N TYR A 185 0.39 31.59 15.56
CA TYR A 185 -0.24 32.16 14.38
C TYR A 185 -1.75 31.90 14.30
N LEU A 186 -2.21 30.74 14.77
CA LEU A 186 -3.65 30.47 14.83
C LEU A 186 -4.34 31.34 15.89
N ALA A 187 -3.69 31.58 17.04
CA ALA A 187 -4.21 32.52 18.03
C ALA A 187 -4.29 33.96 17.48
N ASP A 188 -3.28 34.40 16.71
CA ASP A 188 -3.28 35.69 16.01
C ASP A 188 -4.35 35.74 14.90
N LEU A 189 -4.62 34.61 14.25
CA LEU A 189 -5.65 34.51 13.21
C LEU A 189 -7.05 34.72 13.80
N SER A 190 -7.35 34.07 14.93
CA SER A 190 -8.65 34.15 15.58
C SER A 190 -8.60 33.77 17.07
N PRO A 191 -9.36 34.48 17.95
CA PRO A 191 -9.55 34.08 19.34
C PRO A 191 -10.11 32.65 19.52
N LEU A 192 -10.70 32.07 18.47
CA LEU A 192 -11.17 30.68 18.45
C LEU A 192 -10.06 29.65 18.74
N PHE A 193 -8.78 30.03 18.56
CA PHE A 193 -7.61 29.17 18.81
C PHE A 193 -6.76 29.64 19.99
N ALA A 194 -7.24 30.64 20.76
CA ALA A 194 -6.47 31.20 21.86
C ALA A 194 -6.18 30.14 22.93
N PRO A 195 -4.91 29.96 23.38
CA PRO A 195 -4.56 28.90 24.31
C PRO A 195 -4.97 29.18 25.77
N GLN A 196 -5.34 30.42 26.12
CA GLN A 196 -5.59 30.82 27.51
C GLN A 196 -6.81 31.73 27.67
N SER A 197 -7.51 31.49 28.80
CA SER A 197 -8.60 32.21 29.47
C SER A 197 -9.33 33.37 28.76
N PRO A 198 -10.58 33.14 28.28
CA PRO A 198 -11.17 31.82 28.07
C PRO A 198 -10.43 31.11 26.92
N PRO A 199 -10.08 29.82 27.07
CA PRO A 199 -9.49 29.09 25.96
C PRO A 199 -10.45 29.11 24.76
N GLY A 200 -9.87 29.18 23.58
CA GLY A 200 -10.58 29.08 22.33
C GLY A 200 -11.33 27.76 22.20
N LYS A 201 -12.19 27.66 21.18
CA LYS A 201 -12.98 26.45 20.91
C LYS A 201 -12.15 25.30 20.36
N TYR A 202 -11.03 25.60 19.71
CA TYR A 202 -10.24 24.61 18.97
C TYR A 202 -8.76 24.68 19.32
N ALA A 203 -8.10 23.52 19.26
CA ALA A 203 -6.67 23.37 19.48
C ALA A 203 -6.06 22.40 18.46
N LEU A 204 -4.73 22.45 18.36
CA LEU A 204 -3.95 21.54 17.54
C LEU A 204 -3.57 20.30 18.33
N TYR A 205 -3.74 19.15 17.71
CA TYR A 205 -3.40 17.83 18.23
C TYR A 205 -2.64 17.04 17.17
N TYR A 206 -2.00 15.96 17.58
CA TYR A 206 -1.42 14.99 16.67
C TYR A 206 -1.43 13.58 17.24
N HIS A 207 -1.35 12.61 16.33
CA HIS A 207 -0.87 11.27 16.62
C HIS A 207 0.45 11.01 15.90
N GLU A 208 1.22 10.05 16.41
CA GLU A 208 2.47 9.58 15.79
C GLU A 208 2.58 8.05 15.96
N ILE A 209 3.10 7.36 14.95
CA ILE A 209 3.48 5.94 15.02
C ILE A 209 4.99 5.85 14.83
N LYS A 210 5.68 5.35 15.86
CA LYS A 210 7.15 5.30 15.90
C LYS A 210 7.79 4.19 15.07
N ASP A 211 6.99 3.30 14.48
CA ASP A 211 7.46 2.16 13.68
C ASP A 211 6.77 2.18 12.30
N VAL A 212 7.55 2.57 11.28
CA VAL A 212 7.10 2.70 9.89
C VAL A 212 7.47 1.44 9.10
N ARG A 213 6.49 0.54 8.95
CA ARG A 213 6.69 -0.77 8.33
C ARG A 213 6.37 -0.83 6.85
N GLY A 214 5.40 -0.02 6.41
CA GLY A 214 4.85 -0.10 5.05
C GLY A 214 3.34 0.00 5.04
N VAL A 215 2.66 -0.98 4.46
CA VAL A 215 1.21 -0.91 4.23
C VAL A 215 0.42 -0.91 5.53
N LEU A 216 0.79 -1.74 6.50
CA LEU A 216 0.12 -1.82 7.80
C LEU A 216 0.15 -0.48 8.52
N THR A 217 1.29 0.22 8.52
CA THR A 217 1.40 1.53 9.18
C THR A 217 0.46 2.56 8.54
N ASN A 218 0.32 2.57 7.21
CA ASN A 218 -0.67 3.41 6.52
C ASN A 218 -2.11 3.05 6.93
N VAL A 219 -2.44 1.75 7.00
CA VAL A 219 -3.77 1.30 7.45
C VAL A 219 -4.05 1.70 8.90
N ILE A 220 -3.05 1.59 9.80
CA ILE A 220 -3.19 2.04 11.19
C ILE A 220 -3.40 3.55 11.24
N HIS A 221 -2.63 4.35 10.51
CA HIS A 221 -2.81 5.78 10.49
C HIS A 221 -4.23 6.18 10.04
N GLN A 222 -4.77 5.50 9.04
CA GLN A 222 -6.13 5.74 8.56
C GLN A 222 -7.17 5.34 9.59
N ALA A 223 -7.00 4.19 10.24
CA ALA A 223 -7.87 3.77 11.33
C ALA A 223 -7.88 4.79 12.47
N VAL A 224 -6.71 5.29 12.89
CA VAL A 224 -6.60 6.34 13.91
C VAL A 224 -7.31 7.62 13.46
N ALA A 225 -6.99 8.13 12.25
CA ALA A 225 -7.57 9.36 11.75
C ALA A 225 -9.10 9.27 11.60
N GLN A 226 -9.62 8.14 11.14
CA GLN A 226 -11.05 7.89 11.01
C GLN A 226 -11.75 7.87 12.38
N GLN A 227 -11.19 7.16 13.35
CA GLN A 227 -11.75 7.09 14.70
C GLN A 227 -11.76 8.48 15.36
N LEU A 228 -10.66 9.24 15.25
CA LEU A 228 -10.59 10.60 15.79
C LEU A 228 -11.59 11.55 15.12
N ALA A 229 -11.77 11.45 13.81
CA ALA A 229 -12.74 12.28 13.09
C ALA A 229 -14.19 11.93 13.44
N GLN A 230 -14.55 10.64 13.40
CA GLN A 230 -15.93 10.18 13.56
C GLN A 230 -16.42 10.24 15.01
N ALA A 231 -15.58 9.86 15.98
CA ALA A 231 -15.99 9.79 17.37
C ALA A 231 -15.72 11.08 18.16
N PHE A 232 -14.72 11.88 17.75
CA PHE A 232 -14.25 13.03 18.55
C PHE A 232 -14.28 14.38 17.82
N GLY A 233 -14.69 14.42 16.55
CA GLY A 233 -14.78 15.66 15.77
C GLY A 233 -13.42 16.27 15.41
N PHE A 234 -12.36 15.46 15.34
CA PHE A 234 -11.05 15.93 14.92
C PHE A 234 -11.00 16.07 13.40
N PHE A 235 -10.45 17.17 12.92
CA PHE A 235 -10.24 17.44 11.51
C PHE A 235 -8.77 17.24 11.14
N PRO A 236 -8.43 16.26 10.28
CA PRO A 236 -7.04 16.06 9.87
C PRO A 236 -6.56 17.18 8.94
N LEU A 237 -5.45 17.79 9.33
CA LEU A 237 -4.86 18.96 8.67
C LEU A 237 -3.65 18.58 7.80
N LEU A 238 -2.63 17.94 8.38
CA LEU A 238 -1.37 17.58 7.72
C LEU A 238 -1.02 16.11 7.97
N TYR A 239 -0.53 15.41 6.95
CA TYR A 239 -0.21 13.98 6.98
C TYR A 239 1.31 13.78 6.77
N PHE A 240 2.04 13.54 7.85
CA PHE A 240 3.47 13.26 7.85
C PHE A 240 3.70 11.76 7.67
N ALA A 241 4.90 11.33 7.25
CA ALA A 241 5.20 9.90 7.13
C ALA A 241 5.00 9.10 8.44
N THR A 242 5.11 9.77 9.59
CA THR A 242 4.99 9.19 10.94
C THR A 242 3.68 9.51 11.65
N GLY A 243 2.82 10.37 11.13
CA GLY A 243 1.65 10.83 11.91
C GLY A 243 0.77 11.87 11.23
N THR A 244 -0.29 12.29 11.93
CA THR A 244 -1.22 13.31 11.42
C THR A 244 -1.39 14.40 12.46
N VAL A 245 -1.44 15.65 11.98
CA VAL A 245 -1.84 16.82 12.78
C VAL A 245 -3.32 17.08 12.54
N TYR A 246 -4.04 17.42 13.61
CA TYR A 246 -5.46 17.66 13.63
C TYR A 246 -5.81 19.01 14.24
N LEU A 247 -6.91 19.59 13.78
CA LEU A 247 -7.67 20.61 14.51
C LEU A 247 -8.85 19.93 15.20
N GLY A 248 -8.93 20.03 16.52
CA GLY A 248 -9.99 19.39 17.31
C GLY A 248 -10.55 20.31 18.39
N PRO A 249 -11.65 19.91 19.06
CA PRO A 249 -12.21 20.66 20.19
C PRO A 249 -11.16 20.84 21.29
N ALA A 250 -11.07 22.04 21.89
CA ALA A 250 -10.08 22.32 22.94
C ALA A 250 -10.31 21.53 24.24
N ASN A 251 -11.55 21.08 24.47
CA ASN A 251 -11.94 20.28 25.63
C ASN A 251 -12.43 18.91 25.14
N VAL A 252 -11.59 17.88 25.28
CA VAL A 252 -11.91 16.52 24.86
C VAL A 252 -12.16 15.65 26.10
N PRO A 253 -13.36 15.06 26.29
CA PRO A 253 -13.68 14.30 27.50
C PRO A 253 -12.79 13.05 27.65
N GLY A 254 -12.11 12.91 28.78
CA GLY A 254 -11.16 11.80 29.01
C GLY A 254 -11.78 10.41 29.11
N ALA A 255 -13.07 10.29 29.42
CA ALA A 255 -13.77 9.00 29.58
C ALA A 255 -14.03 8.28 28.23
N ASP A 256 -14.01 9.01 27.11
CA ASP A 256 -14.38 8.48 25.80
C ASP A 256 -13.25 7.70 25.09
N PHE A 257 -12.03 7.72 25.66
CA PHE A 257 -10.86 7.08 25.04
C PHE A 257 -10.59 5.65 25.50
N ALA A 258 -11.32 5.13 26.48
CA ALA A 258 -11.07 3.81 27.06
C ALA A 258 -11.10 2.66 26.03
N ASN A 259 -11.93 2.80 24.98
CA ASN A 259 -12.08 1.81 23.92
C ASN A 259 -11.38 2.21 22.60
N LEU A 260 -10.65 3.32 22.56
CA LEU A 260 -10.06 3.84 21.32
C LEU A 260 -9.12 2.81 20.67
N THR A 261 -8.22 2.20 21.44
CA THR A 261 -7.29 1.18 20.92
C THR A 261 -8.03 -0.02 20.34
N ALA A 262 -9.05 -0.54 21.04
CA ALA A 262 -9.85 -1.67 20.56
C ALA A 262 -10.57 -1.33 19.25
N ASN A 263 -11.17 -0.14 19.16
CA ASN A 263 -11.85 0.34 17.95
C ASN A 263 -10.88 0.52 16.77
N ILE A 264 -9.66 1.02 17.03
CA ILE A 264 -8.60 1.12 16.01
C ILE A 264 -8.22 -0.29 15.52
N VAL A 265 -8.02 -1.25 16.44
CA VAL A 265 -7.73 -2.64 16.07
C VAL A 265 -8.84 -3.24 15.22
N ASP A 266 -10.10 -3.02 15.59
CA ASP A 266 -11.24 -3.46 14.80
C ASP A 266 -11.23 -2.84 13.40
N SER A 267 -10.99 -1.52 13.28
CA SER A 267 -10.86 -0.86 11.99
C SER A 267 -9.73 -1.42 11.14
N VAL A 268 -8.56 -1.69 11.71
CA VAL A 268 -7.42 -2.29 10.99
C VAL A 268 -7.76 -3.70 10.52
N LEU A 269 -8.29 -4.56 11.38
CA LEU A 269 -8.63 -5.94 10.99
C LEU A 269 -9.78 -5.97 9.97
N ASN A 270 -10.77 -5.09 10.09
CA ASN A 270 -11.85 -4.96 9.11
C ASN A 270 -11.37 -4.43 7.75
N ALA A 271 -10.25 -3.70 7.70
CA ALA A 271 -9.66 -3.28 6.43
C ALA A 271 -9.24 -4.47 5.54
N LEU A 272 -9.00 -5.65 6.13
CA LEU A 272 -8.80 -6.89 5.38
C LEU A 272 -10.09 -7.32 4.65
N GLY A 273 -11.27 -7.20 5.27
CA GLY A 273 -12.54 -7.62 4.66
C GLY A 273 -13.02 -6.78 3.47
N ASN A 274 -12.47 -5.57 3.29
CA ASN A 274 -13.02 -4.56 2.37
C ASN A 274 -12.40 -4.56 0.96
N THR A 275 -11.32 -5.31 0.72
CA THR A 275 -10.72 -5.49 -0.61
C THR A 275 -11.33 -6.72 -1.29
N SER A 276 -11.44 -6.72 -2.63
CA SER A 276 -12.07 -7.81 -3.40
C SER A 276 -11.45 -9.17 -3.02
N GLY A 277 -12.11 -9.89 -2.11
CA GLY A 277 -11.52 -11.00 -1.36
C GLY A 277 -11.21 -12.23 -2.20
N SER A 278 -11.75 -12.33 -3.42
CA SER A 278 -11.57 -13.48 -4.31
C SER A 278 -10.12 -13.66 -4.79
N ASP A 279 -9.44 -12.58 -5.19
CA ASP A 279 -8.04 -12.66 -5.65
C ASP A 279 -7.09 -12.99 -4.49
N ALA A 280 -7.25 -12.32 -3.34
CA ALA A 280 -6.44 -12.59 -2.16
C ALA A 280 -6.69 -13.99 -1.56
N ALA A 281 -7.93 -14.49 -1.63
CA ALA A 281 -8.26 -15.85 -1.22
C ALA A 281 -7.68 -16.88 -2.21
N ARG A 282 -7.67 -16.58 -3.51
CA ARG A 282 -7.03 -17.41 -4.54
C ARG A 282 -5.52 -17.55 -4.30
N ASP A 283 -4.85 -16.48 -3.90
CA ASP A 283 -3.43 -16.51 -3.52
C ASP A 283 -3.16 -17.36 -2.27
N GLY A 284 -4.10 -17.36 -1.32
CA GLY A 284 -4.04 -18.18 -0.11
C GLY A 284 -4.47 -19.64 -0.31
N LEU A 285 -4.77 -20.07 -1.53
CA LEU A 285 -5.23 -21.42 -1.84
C LEU A 285 -4.07 -22.43 -1.81
N ARG A 286 -4.18 -23.47 -0.98
CA ARG A 286 -3.22 -24.57 -0.90
C ARG A 286 -3.69 -25.78 -1.69
N ARG A 287 -3.45 -25.76 -3.00
CA ARG A 287 -3.92 -26.80 -3.96
C ARG A 287 -3.59 -28.24 -3.56
N GLN A 288 -2.45 -28.50 -2.91
CA GLN A 288 -2.05 -29.85 -2.49
C GLN A 288 -2.81 -30.35 -1.24
N LYS A 289 -3.30 -29.43 -0.42
CA LYS A 289 -4.05 -29.72 0.81
C LYS A 289 -5.56 -29.54 0.64
N PHE A 290 -5.98 -29.03 -0.52
CA PHE A 290 -7.37 -28.72 -0.85
C PHE A 290 -8.00 -27.77 0.16
N ASP A 291 -7.26 -26.81 0.70
CA ASP A 291 -7.77 -25.87 1.70
C ASP A 291 -7.12 -24.49 1.54
N PHE A 292 -7.44 -23.58 2.46
CA PHE A 292 -6.93 -22.21 2.46
C PHE A 292 -5.95 -21.99 3.60
N GLU A 293 -5.05 -21.03 3.41
CA GLU A 293 -4.24 -20.50 4.50
C GLU A 293 -5.13 -19.86 5.57
N ARG A 294 -4.73 -19.97 6.85
CA ARG A 294 -5.57 -19.55 7.99
C ARG A 294 -5.96 -18.08 7.93
N TYR A 295 -5.06 -17.22 7.45
CA TYR A 295 -5.29 -15.79 7.31
C TYR A 295 -6.45 -15.44 6.35
N VAL A 296 -6.77 -16.32 5.38
CA VAL A 296 -7.84 -16.08 4.41
C VAL A 296 -9.20 -15.99 5.10
N TYR A 297 -9.41 -16.76 6.17
CA TYR A 297 -10.67 -16.79 6.91
C TYR A 297 -10.97 -15.45 7.62
N ALA A 298 -9.97 -14.58 7.78
CA ALA A 298 -10.16 -13.23 8.35
C ALA A 298 -10.98 -12.32 7.44
N PHE A 299 -10.90 -12.48 6.12
CA PHE A 299 -11.57 -11.60 5.16
C PHE A 299 -12.50 -12.31 4.18
N ALA A 300 -12.36 -13.62 3.97
CA ALA A 300 -13.24 -14.38 3.09
C ALA A 300 -14.29 -15.19 3.87
N GLY A 301 -15.56 -15.03 3.49
CA GLY A 301 -16.66 -15.87 3.95
C GLY A 301 -16.78 -17.16 3.13
N ALA A 302 -17.63 -18.08 3.58
CA ALA A 302 -17.83 -19.38 2.90
C ALA A 302 -18.24 -19.23 1.42
N GLU A 303 -19.11 -18.27 1.12
CA GLU A 303 -19.55 -17.96 -0.24
C GLU A 303 -18.37 -17.61 -1.15
N SER A 304 -17.57 -16.59 -0.79
CA SER A 304 -16.40 -16.18 -1.55
C SER A 304 -15.34 -17.28 -1.69
N LEU A 305 -15.17 -18.11 -0.66
CA LEU A 305 -14.26 -19.26 -0.73
C LEU A 305 -14.75 -20.30 -1.75
N LEU A 306 -16.05 -20.59 -1.76
CA LEU A 306 -16.67 -21.54 -2.70
C LEU A 306 -16.65 -21.02 -4.15
N GLU A 307 -16.75 -19.71 -4.36
CA GLU A 307 -16.55 -19.07 -5.67
C GLU A 307 -15.12 -19.27 -6.17
N VAL A 308 -14.11 -19.01 -5.32
CA VAL A 308 -12.69 -19.25 -5.67
C VAL A 308 -12.46 -20.72 -6.03
N VAL A 309 -13.04 -21.65 -5.26
CA VAL A 309 -12.98 -23.09 -5.55
C VAL A 309 -13.61 -23.40 -6.90
N ARG A 310 -14.79 -22.84 -7.21
CA ARG A 310 -15.47 -23.03 -8.50
C ARG A 310 -14.54 -22.65 -9.65
N ASP A 311 -14.01 -21.43 -9.62
CA ASP A 311 -13.17 -20.91 -10.71
C ASP A 311 -11.90 -21.77 -10.89
N VAL A 312 -11.25 -22.15 -9.79
CA VAL A 312 -10.05 -22.99 -9.82
C VAL A 312 -10.33 -24.39 -10.38
N VAL A 313 -11.51 -24.94 -10.10
CA VAL A 313 -11.94 -26.24 -10.65
C VAL A 313 -12.23 -26.11 -12.15
N LEU A 314 -12.85 -25.02 -12.61
CA LEU A 314 -13.10 -24.78 -14.03
C LEU A 314 -11.80 -24.63 -14.84
N ASP A 315 -10.76 -24.04 -14.24
CA ASP A 315 -9.43 -23.92 -14.85
C ASP A 315 -8.59 -25.21 -14.77
N ALA A 316 -9.02 -26.20 -13.99
CA ALA A 316 -8.25 -27.42 -13.77
C ALA A 316 -8.31 -28.35 -14.98
N LYS A 317 -7.17 -28.96 -15.32
CA LYS A 317 -7.13 -30.02 -16.34
C LYS A 317 -7.73 -31.31 -15.75
N PRO A 318 -8.85 -31.83 -16.29
CA PRO A 318 -9.47 -33.03 -15.76
C PRO A 318 -8.63 -34.29 -16.03
N ASP A 319 -8.72 -35.28 -15.14
CA ASP A 319 -8.07 -36.59 -15.31
C ASP A 319 -9.12 -37.71 -15.31
N ALA A 320 -9.40 -38.26 -16.49
CA ALA A 320 -10.35 -39.36 -16.70
C ALA A 320 -9.97 -40.67 -15.97
N ARG A 321 -8.74 -40.79 -15.44
CA ARG A 321 -8.28 -41.97 -14.70
C ARG A 321 -8.34 -41.80 -13.18
N VAL A 322 -8.81 -40.65 -12.68
CA VAL A 322 -8.68 -40.32 -11.26
C VAL A 322 -9.40 -41.32 -10.34
N ALA A 323 -10.60 -41.78 -10.71
CA ALA A 323 -11.39 -42.69 -9.89
C ALA A 323 -10.70 -44.06 -9.74
N GLN A 324 -10.22 -44.62 -10.84
CA GLN A 324 -9.44 -45.86 -10.85
C GLN A 324 -8.14 -45.70 -10.03
N LYS A 325 -7.36 -44.65 -10.30
CA LYS A 325 -6.11 -44.36 -9.58
C LYS A 325 -6.30 -44.24 -8.07
N GLU A 326 -7.38 -43.62 -7.63
CA GLU A 326 -7.63 -43.42 -6.20
C GLU A 326 -8.05 -44.70 -5.49
N ILE A 327 -8.94 -45.50 -6.10
CA ILE A 327 -9.38 -46.79 -5.55
C ILE A 327 -8.21 -47.79 -5.54
N ASP A 328 -7.51 -47.94 -6.65
CA ASP A 328 -6.33 -48.82 -6.73
C ASP A 328 -5.23 -48.33 -5.78
N GLY A 329 -5.06 -47.01 -5.66
CA GLY A 329 -4.13 -46.38 -4.73
C GLY A 329 -4.51 -46.53 -3.25
N LEU A 330 -5.80 -46.71 -2.92
CA LEU A 330 -6.23 -47.06 -1.56
C LEU A 330 -5.79 -48.49 -1.22
N VAL A 331 -6.04 -49.44 -2.12
CA VAL A 331 -5.65 -50.84 -1.94
C VAL A 331 -4.13 -50.98 -1.84
N ALA A 332 -3.38 -50.34 -2.74
CA ALA A 332 -1.91 -50.40 -2.74
C ALA A 332 -1.25 -49.80 -1.49
N LYS A 333 -1.88 -48.79 -0.86
CA LYS A 333 -1.32 -48.10 0.32
C LYS A 333 -1.75 -48.71 1.65
N ARG A 334 -2.73 -49.61 1.67
CA ARG A 334 -3.33 -50.12 2.90
C ARG A 334 -3.26 -51.62 2.96
N LYS A 335 -2.50 -52.13 3.94
CA LYS A 335 -2.33 -53.57 4.15
C LYS A 335 -3.63 -54.30 4.52
N GLU A 336 -4.63 -53.56 5.01
CA GLU A 336 -5.95 -54.06 5.41
C GLU A 336 -6.94 -54.20 4.23
N LEU A 337 -6.59 -53.68 3.04
CA LEU A 337 -7.40 -53.77 1.83
C LEU A 337 -6.78 -54.79 0.88
N ASP A 338 -7.55 -55.78 0.46
CA ASP A 338 -7.12 -56.84 -0.44
C ASP A 338 -7.84 -56.78 -1.79
N GLU A 339 -7.56 -57.75 -2.66
CA GLU A 339 -8.17 -57.86 -3.97
C GLU A 339 -9.68 -58.15 -3.90
N THR A 340 -10.16 -58.75 -2.80
CA THR A 340 -11.58 -59.00 -2.56
C THR A 340 -12.33 -57.69 -2.26
N TRP A 341 -11.76 -56.81 -1.45
CA TRP A 341 -12.29 -55.46 -1.22
C TRP A 341 -12.38 -54.67 -2.54
N ARG A 342 -11.33 -54.76 -3.36
CA ARG A 342 -11.27 -54.09 -4.66
C ARG A 342 -12.33 -54.59 -5.64
N ALA A 343 -12.59 -55.89 -5.67
CA ALA A 343 -13.59 -56.51 -6.54
C ALA A 343 -15.02 -56.13 -6.13
N ALA A 344 -15.29 -55.96 -4.83
CA ALA A 344 -16.61 -55.65 -4.30
C ALA A 344 -16.95 -54.14 -4.30
N VAL A 345 -15.97 -53.25 -4.55
CA VAL A 345 -16.13 -51.80 -4.34
C VAL A 345 -17.25 -51.17 -5.17
N GLU A 346 -17.43 -51.58 -6.43
CA GLU A 346 -18.46 -51.04 -7.33
C GLU A 346 -19.86 -51.40 -6.85
N GLN A 347 -20.11 -52.67 -6.54
CA GLN A 347 -21.38 -53.16 -6.04
C GLN A 347 -21.70 -52.57 -4.65
N ARG A 348 -20.70 -52.53 -3.76
CA ARG A 348 -20.88 -52.11 -2.36
C ARG A 348 -21.13 -50.60 -2.24
N LEU A 349 -20.48 -49.79 -3.07
CA LEU A 349 -20.62 -48.33 -3.04
C LEU A 349 -21.57 -47.79 -4.12
N GLY A 350 -22.19 -48.67 -4.90
CA GLY A 350 -23.15 -48.30 -5.93
C GLY A 350 -22.55 -47.41 -7.02
N ILE A 351 -21.29 -47.66 -7.40
CA ILE A 351 -20.57 -46.92 -8.44
C ILE A 351 -20.19 -47.84 -9.60
N ARG A 352 -19.86 -47.26 -10.75
CA ARG A 352 -19.29 -47.98 -11.89
C ARG A 352 -18.05 -47.27 -12.42
N LEU A 353 -16.91 -47.95 -12.38
CA LEU A 353 -15.63 -47.53 -12.93
C LEU A 353 -15.64 -47.76 -14.43
N LEU A 354 -16.13 -46.75 -15.14
CA LEU A 354 -16.21 -46.76 -16.60
C LEU A 354 -14.83 -46.63 -17.24
N ASP A 355 -14.65 -47.23 -18.43
CA ASP A 355 -13.39 -47.12 -19.17
C ASP A 355 -13.04 -45.64 -19.46
N PRO A 356 -11.82 -45.17 -19.14
CA PRO A 356 -11.42 -43.77 -19.32
C PRO A 356 -11.39 -43.28 -20.77
N LYS A 357 -11.28 -44.19 -21.75
CA LYS A 357 -11.29 -43.85 -23.17
C LYS A 357 -12.72 -43.84 -23.71
N GLU A 358 -13.53 -44.82 -23.36
CA GLU A 358 -14.91 -44.95 -23.86
C GLU A 358 -15.85 -43.91 -23.23
N HIS A 359 -15.70 -43.68 -21.91
CA HIS A 359 -16.54 -42.74 -21.15
C HIS A 359 -15.75 -41.53 -20.67
N LYS A 360 -14.91 -40.98 -21.56
CA LYS A 360 -14.00 -39.88 -21.25
C LYS A 360 -14.72 -38.69 -20.60
N THR A 361 -15.81 -38.20 -21.20
CA THR A 361 -16.55 -37.03 -20.71
C THR A 361 -17.07 -37.21 -19.28
N PHE A 362 -17.70 -38.35 -18.98
CA PHE A 362 -18.20 -38.63 -17.63
C PHE A 362 -17.06 -38.70 -16.62
N ASN A 363 -15.98 -39.39 -16.95
CA ASN A 363 -14.84 -39.54 -16.06
C ASN A 363 -14.10 -38.21 -15.82
N GLU A 364 -14.03 -37.33 -16.82
CA GLU A 364 -13.51 -35.97 -16.67
C GLU A 364 -14.39 -35.13 -15.75
N LEU A 365 -15.72 -35.16 -15.91
CA LEU A 365 -16.66 -34.51 -14.99
C LEU A 365 -16.55 -35.05 -13.55
N TRP A 366 -16.45 -36.37 -13.40
CA TRP A 366 -16.27 -37.01 -12.09
C TRP A 366 -14.99 -36.51 -11.40
N SER A 367 -13.92 -36.31 -12.18
CA SER A 367 -12.66 -35.73 -11.69
C SER A 367 -12.83 -34.31 -11.16
N LEU A 368 -13.55 -33.45 -11.88
CA LEU A 368 -13.79 -32.06 -11.49
C LEU A 368 -14.73 -31.94 -10.28
N VAL A 369 -15.84 -32.67 -10.27
CA VAL A 369 -16.77 -32.70 -9.13
C VAL A 369 -16.07 -33.19 -7.87
N ARG A 370 -15.29 -34.28 -7.97
CA ARG A 370 -14.46 -34.79 -6.87
C ARG A 370 -13.51 -33.71 -6.35
N LEU A 371 -12.81 -33.01 -7.26
CA LEU A 371 -11.88 -31.94 -6.87
C LEU A 371 -12.60 -30.83 -6.10
N TYR A 372 -13.77 -30.40 -6.57
CA TYR A 372 -14.60 -29.41 -5.87
C TYR A 372 -14.97 -29.89 -4.46
N LEU A 373 -15.48 -31.12 -4.34
CA LEU A 373 -15.93 -31.67 -3.05
C LEU A 373 -14.77 -31.89 -2.05
N LEU A 374 -13.54 -32.09 -2.50
CA LEU A 374 -12.37 -32.12 -1.59
C LEU A 374 -12.16 -30.78 -0.89
N TYR A 375 -12.37 -29.66 -1.59
CA TYR A 375 -12.33 -28.34 -0.96
C TYR A 375 -13.51 -28.13 -0.03
N VAL A 376 -14.70 -28.63 -0.38
CA VAL A 376 -15.88 -28.57 0.50
C VAL A 376 -15.62 -29.31 1.82
N ASP A 377 -14.97 -30.48 1.75
CA ASP A 377 -14.67 -31.31 2.91
C ASP A 377 -13.72 -30.65 3.92
N THR A 378 -12.70 -29.94 3.42
CA THR A 378 -11.77 -29.18 4.27
C THR A 378 -12.37 -27.88 4.77
N LEU A 379 -13.22 -27.22 3.96
CA LEU A 379 -13.98 -26.06 4.40
C LEU A 379 -14.94 -26.41 5.53
N LEU A 380 -15.65 -27.54 5.48
CA LEU A 380 -16.48 -28.00 6.60
C LEU A 380 -15.65 -28.25 7.86
N ARG A 381 -14.49 -28.91 7.73
CA ARG A 381 -13.56 -29.15 8.85
C ARG A 381 -13.16 -27.83 9.53
N ASP A 382 -12.85 -26.81 8.75
CA ASP A 382 -12.31 -25.55 9.26
C ASP A 382 -13.41 -24.57 9.73
N LEU A 383 -14.54 -24.52 9.03
CA LEU A 383 -15.61 -23.54 9.27
C LEU A 383 -16.69 -24.05 10.22
N SER A 384 -16.97 -25.35 10.21
CA SER A 384 -18.01 -25.98 11.04
C SER A 384 -17.52 -27.32 11.61
N PRO A 385 -16.50 -27.29 12.51
CA PRO A 385 -15.87 -28.51 13.03
C PRO A 385 -16.82 -29.42 13.83
N GLU A 386 -17.94 -28.87 14.32
CA GLU A 386 -18.98 -29.61 15.05
C GLU A 386 -19.84 -30.49 14.11
N THR A 387 -19.84 -30.21 12.81
CA THR A 387 -20.65 -30.91 11.82
C THR A 387 -19.97 -32.22 11.40
N PRO A 388 -20.60 -33.41 11.57
CA PRO A 388 -20.06 -34.67 11.08
C PRO A 388 -19.99 -34.64 9.54
N ARG A 389 -18.77 -34.51 9.00
CA ARG A 389 -18.54 -34.20 7.59
C ARG A 389 -19.11 -35.26 6.66
N LEU A 390 -18.87 -36.55 6.93
CA LEU A 390 -19.40 -37.64 6.12
C LEU A 390 -20.93 -37.59 6.06
N ASP A 391 -21.61 -37.50 7.20
CA ASP A 391 -23.08 -37.43 7.23
C ASP A 391 -23.62 -36.20 6.51
N TRP A 392 -22.94 -35.06 6.61
CA TRP A 392 -23.32 -33.87 5.87
C TRP A 392 -23.32 -34.11 4.35
N PHE A 393 -22.29 -34.76 3.81
CA PHE A 393 -22.25 -35.10 2.39
C PHE A 393 -23.33 -36.11 2.01
N LEU A 394 -23.53 -37.15 2.82
CA LEU A 394 -24.53 -38.19 2.54
C LEU A 394 -25.94 -37.61 2.46
N HIS A 395 -26.29 -36.68 3.36
CA HIS A 395 -27.59 -35.99 3.34
C HIS A 395 -27.69 -34.97 2.19
N THR A 396 -26.68 -34.11 2.03
CA THR A 396 -26.72 -33.02 1.03
C THR A 396 -26.86 -33.54 -0.40
N PHE A 397 -26.21 -34.67 -0.70
CA PHE A 397 -26.19 -35.26 -2.03
C PHE A 397 -27.17 -36.44 -2.19
N ALA A 398 -28.06 -36.65 -1.21
CA ALA A 398 -29.08 -37.71 -1.24
C ALA A 398 -28.51 -39.10 -1.62
N VAL A 399 -27.35 -39.45 -1.05
CA VAL A 399 -26.68 -40.72 -1.34
C VAL A 399 -27.58 -41.87 -0.89
N PRO A 400 -27.80 -42.93 -1.71
CA PRO A 400 -28.70 -44.02 -1.36
C PRO A 400 -28.35 -44.65 -0.01
N LYS A 401 -29.37 -44.94 0.81
CA LYS A 401 -29.19 -45.40 2.21
C LYS A 401 -28.22 -46.57 2.35
N ALA A 402 -28.32 -47.58 1.47
CA ALA A 402 -27.42 -48.73 1.49
C ALA A 402 -25.95 -48.35 1.26
N VAL A 403 -25.69 -47.39 0.38
CA VAL A 403 -24.34 -46.86 0.13
C VAL A 403 -23.86 -46.00 1.29
N ALA A 404 -24.74 -45.16 1.83
CA ALA A 404 -24.46 -44.33 3.01
C ALA A 404 -24.04 -45.17 4.21
N ASP A 405 -24.75 -46.26 4.50
CA ASP A 405 -24.44 -47.17 5.60
C ASP A 405 -23.09 -47.88 5.39
N ASN A 406 -22.78 -48.28 4.16
CA ASN A 406 -21.47 -48.85 3.81
C ASN A 406 -20.33 -47.84 3.95
N LEU A 407 -20.54 -46.57 3.59
CA LEU A 407 -19.54 -45.51 3.75
C LEU A 407 -19.28 -45.18 5.22
N ARG A 408 -20.31 -45.19 6.07
CA ARG A 408 -20.15 -45.02 7.53
C ARG A 408 -19.36 -46.16 8.16
N ALA A 409 -19.68 -47.40 7.79
CA ALA A 409 -18.94 -48.57 8.27
C ALA A 409 -17.45 -48.54 7.88
N GLU A 410 -17.12 -47.87 6.77
CA GLU A 410 -15.75 -47.73 6.27
C GLU A 410 -15.17 -46.32 6.45
N GLU A 411 -15.72 -45.49 7.34
CA GLU A 411 -15.31 -44.08 7.42
C GLU A 411 -13.80 -43.92 7.64
N GLU A 412 -13.18 -44.74 8.49
CA GLU A 412 -11.72 -44.71 8.70
C GLU A 412 -10.94 -45.03 7.41
N ILE A 413 -11.49 -45.88 6.54
CA ILE A 413 -10.88 -46.17 5.25
C ILE A 413 -10.90 -44.91 4.38
N TRP A 414 -11.99 -44.15 4.39
CA TRP A 414 -12.15 -43.00 3.51
C TRP A 414 -11.61 -41.68 4.08
N ALA A 415 -11.54 -41.53 5.40
CA ALA A 415 -11.14 -40.29 6.08
C ALA A 415 -9.65 -40.24 6.50
N ARG A 416 -8.92 -41.37 6.45
CA ARG A 416 -7.50 -41.43 6.83
C ARG A 416 -6.65 -40.46 5.99
N GLY A 417 -5.88 -39.62 6.68
CA GLY A 417 -5.01 -38.61 6.05
C GLY A 417 -5.55 -37.18 6.11
N GLY A 418 -6.67 -36.94 6.81
CA GLY A 418 -7.15 -35.60 7.14
C GLY A 418 -8.01 -34.93 6.06
N VAL A 419 -8.19 -35.58 4.91
CA VAL A 419 -9.12 -35.18 3.83
C VAL A 419 -9.98 -36.39 3.48
N GLY A 420 -11.30 -36.20 3.47
CA GLY A 420 -12.29 -37.24 3.23
C GLY A 420 -12.31 -37.67 1.77
N LYS A 421 -11.77 -38.84 1.47
CA LYS A 421 -11.78 -39.41 0.11
C LYS A 421 -13.15 -40.00 -0.29
N TYR A 422 -14.07 -40.16 0.66
CA TYR A 422 -15.45 -40.57 0.38
C TYR A 422 -16.15 -39.63 -0.62
N VAL A 423 -15.65 -38.40 -0.78
CA VAL A 423 -16.15 -37.46 -1.79
C VAL A 423 -16.05 -37.98 -3.21
N LEU A 424 -15.15 -38.95 -3.49
CA LEU A 424 -15.13 -39.65 -4.79
C LEU A 424 -16.45 -40.36 -5.06
N ILE A 425 -17.00 -41.03 -4.05
CA ILE A 425 -18.27 -41.77 -4.16
C ILE A 425 -19.44 -40.79 -4.22
N VAL A 426 -19.42 -39.75 -3.38
CA VAL A 426 -20.43 -38.69 -3.40
C VAL A 426 -20.49 -38.00 -4.76
N ALA A 427 -19.34 -37.73 -5.39
CA ALA A 427 -19.27 -37.12 -6.72
C ALA A 427 -19.95 -37.98 -7.80
N TYR A 428 -19.82 -39.31 -7.72
CA TYR A 428 -20.50 -40.22 -8.65
C TYR A 428 -22.02 -40.14 -8.48
N HIS A 429 -22.49 -40.22 -7.23
CA HIS A 429 -23.92 -40.18 -6.92
C HIS A 429 -24.54 -38.81 -7.20
N PHE A 430 -23.78 -37.72 -7.14
CA PHE A 430 -24.23 -36.43 -7.66
C PHE A 430 -24.45 -36.47 -9.18
N LEU A 431 -23.46 -36.95 -9.95
CA LEU A 431 -23.52 -36.97 -11.42
C LEU A 431 -24.58 -37.93 -11.98
N ARG A 432 -24.90 -39.01 -11.26
CA ARG A 432 -25.93 -40.00 -11.63
C ARG A 432 -27.22 -39.84 -10.82
N GLY A 433 -27.31 -38.82 -9.97
CA GLY A 433 -28.40 -38.63 -9.02
C GLY A 433 -29.54 -37.77 -9.54
N SER A 434 -30.39 -37.32 -8.62
CA SER A 434 -31.59 -36.54 -8.91
C SER A 434 -31.31 -35.15 -9.47
N ASP A 435 -30.09 -34.63 -9.35
CA ASP A 435 -29.69 -33.31 -9.86
C ASP A 435 -29.57 -33.25 -11.40
N PHE A 436 -29.68 -34.40 -12.08
CA PHE A 436 -29.59 -34.55 -13.53
C PHE A 436 -30.76 -35.36 -14.12
N THR A 437 -31.94 -35.29 -13.50
CA THR A 437 -33.16 -35.96 -14.00
C THR A 437 -33.68 -35.36 -15.31
N ASP A 438 -33.40 -34.08 -15.55
CA ASP A 438 -33.74 -33.36 -16.78
C ASP A 438 -32.86 -33.79 -17.97
N ARG A 439 -31.56 -33.98 -17.72
CA ARG A 439 -30.57 -34.36 -18.74
C ARG A 439 -29.35 -34.97 -18.08
N LEU A 440 -28.76 -35.98 -18.72
CA LEU A 440 -27.52 -36.62 -18.26
C LEU A 440 -26.38 -35.59 -18.10
N ALA A 441 -25.61 -35.72 -17.02
CA ALA A 441 -24.49 -34.81 -16.72
C ALA A 441 -23.46 -34.77 -17.87
N GLU A 442 -23.10 -35.91 -18.47
CA GLU A 442 -22.17 -35.97 -19.61
C GLU A 442 -22.67 -35.29 -20.89
N ALA A 443 -23.95 -34.93 -20.96
CA ALA A 443 -24.50 -34.19 -22.08
C ALA A 443 -24.39 -32.67 -21.88
N LEU A 444 -24.02 -32.18 -20.70
CA LEU A 444 -23.88 -30.75 -20.40
C LEU A 444 -22.40 -30.31 -20.47
N PRO A 445 -22.13 -29.02 -20.77
CA PRO A 445 -20.79 -28.47 -20.62
C PRO A 445 -20.31 -28.57 -19.15
N PRO A 446 -19.00 -28.83 -18.91
CA PRO A 446 -18.46 -28.91 -17.55
C PRO A 446 -18.76 -27.69 -16.68
N ALA A 447 -18.75 -26.49 -17.28
CA ALA A 447 -19.08 -25.25 -16.58
C ALA A 447 -20.50 -25.26 -15.98
N GLU A 448 -21.48 -25.80 -16.70
CA GLU A 448 -22.87 -25.88 -16.21
C GLU A 448 -23.00 -26.90 -15.08
N VAL A 449 -22.34 -28.06 -15.21
CA VAL A 449 -22.34 -29.11 -14.18
C VAL A 449 -21.73 -28.59 -12.87
N ILE A 450 -20.60 -27.90 -12.96
CA ILE A 450 -19.91 -27.32 -11.79
C ILE A 450 -20.71 -26.15 -11.19
N GLU A 451 -21.38 -25.34 -12.01
CA GLU A 451 -22.24 -24.26 -11.52
C GLU A 451 -23.48 -24.81 -10.79
N ARG A 452 -24.11 -25.89 -11.30
CA ARG A 452 -25.19 -26.60 -10.59
C ARG A 452 -24.70 -27.13 -9.23
N LEU A 453 -23.53 -27.77 -9.21
CA LEU A 453 -22.90 -28.25 -7.97
C LEU A 453 -22.65 -27.11 -6.98
N HIS A 454 -22.07 -26.02 -7.46
CA HIS A 454 -21.73 -24.84 -6.66
C HIS A 454 -22.97 -24.25 -5.98
N ARG A 455 -24.07 -24.05 -6.70
CA ARG A 455 -25.34 -23.55 -6.12
C ARG A 455 -25.90 -24.48 -5.05
N LYS A 456 -25.84 -25.79 -5.28
CA LYS A 456 -26.30 -26.79 -4.30
C LYS A 456 -25.48 -26.72 -3.01
N VAL A 457 -24.15 -26.65 -3.13
CA VAL A 457 -23.25 -26.54 -1.97
C VAL A 457 -23.43 -25.20 -1.25
N LEU A 458 -23.58 -24.09 -1.98
CA LEU A 458 -23.87 -22.77 -1.38
C LEU A 458 -25.15 -22.80 -0.55
N ALA A 459 -26.24 -23.36 -1.08
CA ALA A 459 -27.49 -23.50 -0.34
C ALA A 459 -27.33 -24.36 0.92
N ALA A 460 -26.54 -25.43 0.85
CA ALA A 460 -26.24 -26.30 1.99
C ALA A 460 -25.29 -25.64 3.03
N PHE A 461 -24.42 -24.72 2.61
CA PHE A 461 -23.56 -23.93 3.52
C PHE A 461 -24.32 -22.79 4.19
N ALA A 462 -25.34 -22.23 3.54
CA ALA A 462 -26.12 -21.11 4.08
C ALA A 462 -26.84 -21.44 5.40
N VAL A 463 -27.08 -22.72 5.68
CA VAL A 463 -27.70 -23.20 6.93
C VAL A 463 -26.69 -23.52 8.04
N LEU A 464 -25.38 -23.49 7.76
CA LEU A 464 -24.34 -23.80 8.73
C LEU A 464 -23.87 -22.54 9.47
N ASP A 465 -23.64 -22.66 10.78
CA ASP A 465 -22.85 -21.66 11.50
C ASP A 465 -21.37 -21.85 11.14
N THR A 466 -20.88 -20.94 10.30
CA THR A 466 -19.48 -20.86 9.88
C THR A 466 -18.69 -19.82 10.68
N GLN A 467 -19.35 -19.04 11.53
CA GLN A 467 -18.76 -17.88 12.19
C GLN A 467 -17.79 -18.31 13.29
N LYS A 468 -18.16 -19.31 14.09
CA LYS A 468 -17.32 -19.89 15.15
C LYS A 468 -16.00 -20.46 14.60
N GLY A 469 -16.05 -21.23 13.50
CA GLY A 469 -14.86 -21.79 12.87
C GLY A 469 -13.93 -20.73 12.29
N ARG A 470 -14.49 -19.68 11.66
CA ARG A 470 -13.69 -18.53 11.20
C ARG A 470 -13.01 -17.80 12.35
N GLN A 471 -13.75 -17.51 13.43
CA GLN A 471 -13.18 -16.84 14.60
C GLN A 471 -12.06 -17.67 15.23
N ALA A 472 -12.22 -18.98 15.34
CA ALA A 472 -11.18 -19.87 15.84
C ALA A 472 -9.93 -19.86 14.95
N ALA A 473 -10.10 -19.97 13.63
CA ALA A 473 -9.00 -19.95 12.67
C ALA A 473 -8.21 -18.62 12.70
N VAL A 474 -8.87 -17.50 12.96
CA VAL A 474 -8.24 -16.18 13.08
C VAL A 474 -7.59 -15.99 14.46
N ALA A 475 -8.21 -16.49 15.53
CA ALA A 475 -7.66 -16.43 16.88
C ALA A 475 -6.31 -17.15 17.01
N GLU A 476 -6.11 -18.25 16.28
CA GLU A 476 -4.82 -18.95 16.19
C GLU A 476 -3.66 -18.06 15.68
N LEU A 477 -3.98 -16.97 14.97
CA LEU A 477 -2.98 -16.04 14.42
C LEU A 477 -2.54 -14.97 15.42
N GLY A 478 -3.27 -14.76 16.53
CA GLY A 478 -2.92 -13.78 17.57
C GLY A 478 -2.88 -12.32 17.09
N TRP A 479 -3.56 -12.00 15.98
CA TRP A 479 -3.49 -10.68 15.36
C TRP A 479 -4.06 -9.57 16.24
N ARG A 480 -5.18 -9.83 16.92
CA ARG A 480 -5.82 -8.84 17.79
C ARG A 480 -4.93 -8.51 18.98
N GLU A 481 -4.52 -9.53 19.73
CA GLU A 481 -3.73 -9.35 20.96
C GLU A 481 -2.39 -8.68 20.64
N GLU A 482 -1.71 -9.10 19.57
CA GLU A 482 -0.45 -8.47 19.17
C GLU A 482 -0.62 -7.07 18.63
N LEU A 483 -1.69 -6.77 17.87
CA LEU A 483 -1.91 -5.43 17.36
C LEU A 483 -2.25 -4.46 18.49
N GLU A 484 -3.05 -4.88 19.48
CA GLU A 484 -3.28 -4.08 20.68
C GLU A 484 -1.98 -3.79 21.44
N ASN A 485 -1.13 -4.79 21.66
CA ASN A 485 0.17 -4.60 22.30
C ASN A 485 1.07 -3.66 21.47
N TYR A 486 1.11 -3.86 20.15
CA TYR A 486 1.87 -3.02 19.23
C TYR A 486 1.44 -1.55 19.28
N LEU A 487 0.13 -1.29 19.28
CA LEU A 487 -0.38 0.08 19.38
C LEU A 487 -0.04 0.71 20.74
N ARG A 488 -0.12 -0.04 21.85
CA ARG A 488 0.27 0.49 23.17
C ARG A 488 1.76 0.87 23.26
N GLU A 489 2.61 0.23 22.47
CA GLU A 489 4.06 0.52 22.40
C GLU A 489 4.39 1.67 21.43
N HIS A 490 3.74 1.69 20.26
CA HIS A 490 4.18 2.52 19.13
C HIS A 490 3.26 3.69 18.77
N LEU A 491 1.99 3.67 19.17
CA LEU A 491 1.04 4.77 18.93
C LEU A 491 1.13 5.82 20.04
N TYR A 492 1.47 7.04 19.67
CA TYR A 492 1.47 8.20 20.55
C TYR A 492 0.31 9.14 20.21
N LEU A 493 -0.44 9.59 21.22
CA LEU A 493 -1.53 10.55 21.10
C LEU A 493 -1.22 11.78 21.97
N SER A 494 -1.13 12.96 21.36
CA SER A 494 -0.76 14.20 22.07
C SER A 494 -1.72 14.63 23.19
N PHE A 495 -3.00 14.25 23.13
CA PHE A 495 -4.02 14.56 24.13
C PHE A 495 -4.20 13.46 25.18
N ALA A 496 -3.65 12.28 24.95
CA ALA A 496 -3.67 11.14 25.86
C ALA A 496 -2.30 10.44 25.84
N PRO A 497 -1.23 11.13 26.30
CA PRO A 497 0.11 10.61 26.20
C PRO A 497 0.28 9.41 27.13
N ALA A 498 0.27 8.21 26.54
CA ALA A 498 0.59 6.96 27.22
C ALA A 498 1.48 6.14 26.27
N VAL A 499 2.60 5.64 26.79
CA VAL A 499 3.46 4.69 26.08
C VAL A 499 3.76 3.57 27.06
N HIS A 500 3.37 2.35 26.70
CA HIS A 500 3.67 1.16 27.47
C HIS A 500 4.70 0.35 26.72
N LEU A 501 5.95 0.43 27.16
CA LEU A 501 7.00 -0.46 26.66
C LEU A 501 6.75 -1.86 27.24
N ALA A 502 6.43 -2.82 26.37
CA ALA A 502 6.39 -4.22 26.78
C ALA A 502 7.81 -4.72 27.11
N ASP A 503 7.86 -5.80 27.89
CA ASP A 503 9.12 -6.50 28.20
C ASP A 503 9.81 -6.90 26.89
N ASP A 504 11.02 -6.39 26.65
CA ASP A 504 11.70 -6.35 25.34
C ASP A 504 12.18 -7.73 24.84
N GLY A 505 11.84 -8.80 25.56
CA GLY A 505 12.29 -10.15 25.29
C GLY A 505 13.81 -10.30 25.35
N PHE A 506 14.54 -9.33 25.92
CA PHE A 506 16.01 -9.32 25.94
C PHE A 506 16.57 -10.53 26.67
N GLU A 507 15.90 -11.03 27.70
CA GLU A 507 16.29 -12.27 28.38
C GLU A 507 16.22 -13.48 27.40
N SER A 508 15.13 -13.60 26.65
CA SER A 508 14.99 -14.62 25.61
C SER A 508 15.99 -14.43 24.47
N TYR A 509 16.36 -13.18 24.19
CA TYR A 509 17.41 -12.83 23.23
C TYR A 509 18.78 -13.31 23.75
N THR A 510 19.16 -12.96 24.97
CA THR A 510 20.51 -13.22 25.50
C THR A 510 20.79 -14.67 25.88
N ARG A 511 19.76 -15.54 25.98
CA ARG A 511 19.92 -16.98 26.26
C ARG A 511 20.88 -17.70 25.29
N LEU A 512 21.70 -18.59 25.87
CA LEU A 512 22.77 -19.34 25.20
C LEU A 512 22.22 -20.30 24.13
N LYS A 513 22.78 -20.25 22.92
CA LYS A 513 22.28 -20.96 21.73
C LYS A 513 22.62 -22.47 21.74
N ARG A 514 21.64 -23.33 21.98
CA ARG A 514 21.60 -24.78 21.66
C ARG A 514 21.11 -25.06 20.22
N LYS A 515 21.44 -26.25 19.68
CA LYS A 515 20.92 -26.73 18.38
C LYS A 515 19.39 -26.74 18.42
N GLY A 516 18.75 -25.99 17.50
CA GLY A 516 17.29 -26.00 17.34
C GLY A 516 16.51 -24.96 18.14
N HIS A 517 17.12 -23.89 18.67
CA HIS A 517 16.34 -22.83 19.33
C HIS A 517 15.37 -22.15 18.38
N THR A 518 14.08 -22.44 18.61
CA THR A 518 12.92 -21.67 18.20
C THR A 518 12.52 -20.79 19.40
N GLY A 519 13.18 -19.66 19.57
CA GLY A 519 12.65 -18.62 20.47
C GLY A 519 11.36 -18.03 19.87
N SER A 520 10.51 -17.42 20.69
CA SER A 520 9.30 -16.71 20.29
C SER A 520 9.58 -15.39 19.55
N VAL A 521 10.69 -15.30 18.81
CA VAL A 521 11.22 -14.05 18.25
C VAL A 521 11.10 -14.07 16.73
N CYS A 522 10.50 -13.01 16.19
CA CYS A 522 10.38 -12.78 14.77
C CYS A 522 11.76 -12.62 14.10
N SER A 523 12.02 -13.40 13.06
CA SER A 523 13.26 -13.35 12.28
C SER A 523 13.32 -12.18 11.30
N ILE A 524 12.26 -11.37 11.24
CA ILE A 524 12.20 -10.19 10.38
C ILE A 524 12.38 -8.91 11.19
N CYS A 525 11.54 -8.69 12.21
CA CYS A 525 11.57 -7.45 13.00
C CYS A 525 12.08 -7.61 14.43
N ASN A 526 12.55 -8.80 14.84
CA ASN A 526 13.01 -9.10 16.20
C ASN A 526 11.96 -8.97 17.33
N ARG A 527 10.68 -8.69 17.03
CA ARG A 527 9.60 -8.69 18.04
C ARG A 527 9.40 -10.08 18.64
N SER A 528 9.30 -10.15 19.97
CA SER A 528 8.89 -11.37 20.69
C SER A 528 7.37 -11.46 20.73
N SER A 529 6.80 -12.65 20.52
CA SER A 529 5.35 -12.89 20.58
C SER A 529 5.04 -14.36 20.88
N ALA A 530 4.06 -14.62 21.74
CA ALA A 530 3.58 -15.98 22.01
C ALA A 530 2.96 -16.65 20.76
N TYR A 531 2.57 -15.85 19.76
CA TYR A 531 1.90 -16.27 18.54
C TYR A 531 2.86 -16.34 17.33
N THR A 532 4.18 -16.42 17.56
CA THR A 532 5.11 -16.62 16.45
C THR A 532 4.86 -17.94 15.73
N GLN A 533 4.80 -17.89 14.41
CA GLN A 533 4.59 -19.06 13.55
C GLN A 533 5.72 -19.20 12.53
N ASP A 534 5.82 -20.36 11.88
CA ASP A 534 6.73 -20.54 10.74
C ASP A 534 6.36 -19.60 9.58
N LEU A 535 7.38 -18.97 9.01
CA LEU A 535 7.29 -18.12 7.82
C LEU A 535 6.64 -18.90 6.70
N ARG A 536 5.60 -18.29 6.13
CA ARG A 536 4.93 -18.80 4.94
C ARG A 536 5.55 -18.11 3.73
N THR A 537 6.40 -18.83 3.00
CA THR A 537 7.09 -18.32 1.80
C THR A 537 6.12 -17.81 0.75
N GLY A 538 4.95 -18.46 0.62
CA GLY A 538 3.88 -18.03 -0.28
C GLY A 538 3.12 -16.79 0.19
N ILE A 539 3.34 -16.27 1.40
CA ILE A 539 2.80 -14.96 1.84
C ILE A 539 3.90 -13.90 1.79
N LEU A 540 5.11 -14.28 2.19
CA LEU A 540 6.30 -13.43 2.17
C LEU A 540 6.77 -13.09 0.75
N ASP A 541 6.51 -14.00 -0.21
CA ASP A 541 7.07 -14.01 -1.56
C ASP A 541 8.61 -14.00 -1.56
N ASP A 542 9.22 -14.65 -0.57
CA ASP A 542 10.68 -14.77 -0.42
C ASP A 542 11.05 -16.08 0.33
N PHE A 543 12.34 -16.42 0.33
CA PHE A 543 12.91 -17.52 1.09
C PHE A 543 12.76 -17.29 2.59
N GLY A 544 11.78 -17.95 3.21
CA GLY A 544 11.62 -17.96 4.68
C GLY A 544 12.78 -18.58 5.47
N ARG A 545 13.89 -18.97 4.84
CA ARG A 545 15.09 -19.58 5.46
C ARG A 545 16.31 -18.65 5.53
N VAL A 546 16.39 -17.65 4.64
CA VAL A 546 17.58 -16.77 4.50
C VAL A 546 17.60 -15.63 5.51
N PHE A 547 16.46 -15.33 6.14
CA PHE A 547 16.38 -14.38 7.24
C PHE A 547 17.08 -14.93 8.48
N SER A 548 18.09 -14.22 8.98
CA SER A 548 18.83 -14.62 10.16
C SER A 548 19.25 -13.40 10.97
N ASN A 549 18.62 -13.23 12.13
CA ASN A 549 19.00 -12.23 13.11
C ASN A 549 20.05 -12.77 14.10
N ARG A 550 20.50 -14.02 13.93
CA ARG A 550 21.13 -14.78 15.01
C ARG A 550 21.97 -16.00 14.65
N VAL A 551 21.93 -16.52 13.44
CA VAL A 551 22.66 -17.72 13.06
C VAL A 551 24.00 -17.33 12.46
N LEU A 552 25.09 -17.85 13.04
CA LEU A 552 26.42 -17.80 12.44
C LEU A 552 26.37 -18.44 11.04
N PRO A 553 27.15 -18.01 10.05
CA PRO A 553 27.18 -18.64 8.74
C PRO A 553 27.36 -20.15 8.91
N ALA A 554 26.34 -20.93 8.54
CA ALA A 554 26.42 -22.38 8.49
C ALA A 554 26.66 -22.80 7.04
N LEU A 555 27.37 -23.90 6.83
CA LEU A 555 27.62 -24.45 5.49
C LEU A 555 26.32 -24.81 4.75
N ASP A 556 25.26 -25.16 5.51
CA ASP A 556 23.95 -25.50 4.99
C ASP A 556 22.84 -24.60 5.55
N ALA A 557 21.87 -24.26 4.71
CA ALA A 557 20.66 -23.57 5.14
C ALA A 557 19.83 -24.46 6.08
N PRO A 558 19.18 -23.89 7.12
CA PRO A 558 18.34 -24.66 8.05
C PRO A 558 17.21 -25.42 7.34
N SER A 559 16.83 -26.58 7.88
CA SER A 559 15.76 -27.43 7.30
C SER A 559 14.35 -26.87 7.50
N LYS A 560 14.13 -26.06 8.53
CA LYS A 560 12.85 -25.40 8.84
C LYS A 560 12.84 -23.94 8.42
N ASN A 561 11.66 -23.46 8.04
CA ASN A 561 11.42 -22.03 7.87
C ASN A 561 11.61 -21.31 9.21
N ARG A 562 11.99 -20.03 9.14
CA ARG A 562 12.18 -19.20 10.32
C ARG A 562 10.84 -18.70 10.85
N LEU A 563 10.84 -18.10 12.04
CA LEU A 563 9.62 -17.62 12.67
C LEU A 563 9.32 -16.16 12.32
N TRP A 564 8.05 -15.79 12.30
CA TRP A 564 7.60 -14.39 12.22
C TRP A 564 6.47 -14.09 13.20
N CYS A 565 6.40 -12.84 13.66
CA CYS A 565 5.33 -12.37 14.54
C CYS A 565 4.07 -12.00 13.75
N PRO A 566 2.90 -11.97 14.42
CA PRO A 566 1.64 -11.47 13.86
C PRO A 566 1.69 -10.11 13.16
N ILE A 567 2.47 -9.15 13.66
CA ILE A 567 2.60 -7.83 13.03
C ILE A 567 3.26 -7.91 11.65
N CYS A 568 4.34 -8.70 11.51
CA CYS A 568 4.95 -8.96 10.21
C CYS A 568 4.00 -9.76 9.30
N GLN A 569 3.24 -10.70 9.85
CA GLN A 569 2.23 -11.43 9.07
C GLN A 569 1.20 -10.48 8.47
N LEU A 570 0.62 -9.60 9.30
CA LEU A 570 -0.36 -8.60 8.86
C LEU A 570 0.21 -7.70 7.76
N GLU A 571 1.43 -7.18 7.91
CA GLU A 571 2.08 -6.35 6.88
C GLU A 571 2.12 -7.05 5.51
N PHE A 572 2.57 -8.31 5.44
CA PHE A 572 2.67 -9.03 4.17
C PHE A 572 1.31 -9.50 3.64
N VAL A 573 0.36 -9.83 4.52
CA VAL A 573 -1.01 -10.12 4.11
C VAL A 573 -1.63 -8.87 3.48
N PHE A 574 -1.50 -7.70 4.10
CA PHE A 574 -1.98 -6.44 3.51
C PHE A 574 -1.32 -6.15 2.15
N ARG A 575 0.00 -6.34 2.01
CA ARG A 575 0.68 -6.17 0.71
C ARG A 575 0.07 -7.04 -0.38
N LYS A 576 -0.17 -8.33 -0.10
CA LYS A 576 -0.83 -9.23 -1.04
C LYS A 576 -2.24 -8.76 -1.39
N MET A 577 -3.02 -8.39 -0.39
CA MET A 577 -4.39 -7.92 -0.58
C MET A 577 -4.48 -6.61 -1.37
N LEU A 578 -3.45 -5.76 -1.30
CA LEU A 578 -3.35 -4.54 -2.09
C LEU A 578 -2.74 -4.76 -3.49
N GLY A 579 -2.47 -6.02 -3.89
CA GLY A 579 -1.96 -6.36 -5.21
C GLY A 579 -0.45 -6.21 -5.38
N MET A 580 0.30 -6.11 -4.29
CA MET A 580 1.76 -5.96 -4.27
C MET A 580 2.49 -7.31 -4.12
N GLY A 581 1.76 -8.43 -4.28
CA GLY A 581 2.30 -9.78 -4.29
C GLY A 581 2.89 -10.17 -5.64
N LEU A 582 3.81 -11.14 -5.64
CA LEU A 582 4.30 -11.72 -6.90
C LEU A 582 3.14 -12.42 -7.62
N PRO A 583 3.16 -12.51 -8.97
CA PRO A 583 2.16 -13.29 -9.68
C PRO A 583 2.19 -14.75 -9.22
N THR A 584 1.04 -15.41 -9.19
CA THR A 584 0.88 -16.79 -8.66
C THR A 584 1.81 -17.83 -9.29
N THR A 585 2.23 -17.63 -10.54
CA THR A 585 3.14 -18.52 -11.27
C THR A 585 4.61 -18.09 -11.25
N ALA A 586 4.92 -16.96 -10.60
CA ALA A 586 6.28 -16.49 -10.45
C ALA A 586 7.03 -17.27 -9.37
N HIS A 587 8.31 -17.43 -9.60
CA HIS A 587 9.23 -18.06 -8.67
C HIS A 587 10.10 -16.98 -8.05
N TYR A 588 9.98 -16.79 -6.74
CA TYR A 588 10.65 -15.71 -6.01
C TYR A 588 12.18 -15.76 -6.13
N LYS A 589 12.81 -16.93 -6.33
CA LYS A 589 14.28 -17.00 -6.57
C LYS A 589 14.72 -16.37 -7.88
N ASN A 590 13.88 -16.49 -8.91
CA ASN A 590 14.20 -15.99 -10.25
C ASN A 590 13.61 -14.61 -10.48
N SER A 591 12.85 -14.10 -9.50
CA SER A 591 12.19 -12.80 -9.57
C SER A 591 12.98 -11.80 -8.75
N HIS A 592 13.06 -10.57 -9.21
CA HIS A 592 13.64 -9.46 -8.47
C HIS A 592 12.57 -8.43 -8.12
N ARG A 593 12.65 -7.88 -6.91
CA ARG A 593 11.72 -6.87 -6.41
C ARG A 593 12.50 -5.75 -5.72
N ILE A 594 12.10 -4.51 -6.01
CA ILE A 594 12.61 -3.31 -5.36
C ILE A 594 11.41 -2.47 -4.91
N TYR A 595 11.47 -2.00 -3.67
CA TYR A 595 10.47 -1.14 -3.05
C TYR A 595 10.92 0.32 -3.14
N LEU A 596 9.99 1.19 -3.54
CA LEU A 596 10.15 2.64 -3.57
C LEU A 596 9.15 3.23 -2.58
N TYR A 597 9.65 3.70 -1.45
CA TYR A 597 8.86 4.49 -0.50
C TYR A 597 8.87 5.94 -0.96
N VAL A 598 7.72 6.42 -1.44
CA VAL A 598 7.53 7.80 -1.85
C VAL A 598 6.96 8.57 -0.66
N LEU A 599 7.86 9.24 0.05
CA LEU A 599 7.61 9.93 1.30
C LEU A 599 7.32 11.41 1.01
N PRO A 600 6.40 12.05 1.75
CA PRO A 600 6.25 13.49 1.65
C PRO A 600 7.57 14.19 1.96
N THR A 601 7.88 15.28 1.26
CA THR A 601 9.06 16.09 1.61
C THR A 601 8.98 16.55 3.06
N PHE A 602 7.76 16.89 3.52
CA PHE A 602 7.42 17.10 4.93
C PHE A 602 6.04 16.54 5.28
N SER A 603 4.97 17.00 4.61
CA SER A 603 3.63 16.47 4.82
C SER A 603 2.80 16.46 3.54
N PHE A 604 1.80 15.59 3.49
CA PHE A 604 0.74 15.58 2.49
C PHE A 604 -0.54 16.22 3.03
N THR A 605 -1.44 16.50 2.08
CA THR A 605 -2.83 16.87 2.27
C THR A 605 -3.68 16.17 1.19
N PRO A 606 -5.01 16.16 1.31
CA PRO A 606 -5.92 15.73 0.23
C PRO A 606 -5.63 16.36 -1.14
N GLU A 607 -5.20 17.61 -1.19
CA GLU A 607 -4.86 18.31 -2.43
C GLU A 607 -3.59 17.76 -3.07
N HIS A 608 -2.62 17.25 -2.29
CA HIS A 608 -1.46 16.54 -2.83
C HIS A 608 -1.87 15.26 -3.56
N VAL A 609 -2.83 14.51 -2.99
CA VAL A 609 -3.35 13.30 -3.65
C VAL A 609 -3.98 13.66 -4.99
N ARG A 610 -4.82 14.70 -5.02
CA ARG A 610 -5.43 15.19 -6.26
C ARG A 610 -4.39 15.62 -7.30
N LEU A 611 -3.34 16.31 -6.86
CA LEU A 611 -2.25 16.76 -7.74
C LEU A 611 -1.45 15.58 -8.30
N PHE A 612 -1.19 14.54 -7.51
CA PHE A 612 -0.37 13.40 -7.90
C PHE A 612 -1.17 12.30 -8.61
N GLU A 613 -2.49 12.25 -8.47
CA GLU A 613 -3.34 11.20 -9.04
C GLU A 613 -3.17 11.00 -10.55
N PRO A 614 -3.08 12.05 -11.40
CA PRO A 614 -2.84 11.84 -12.84
C PRO A 614 -1.54 11.08 -13.12
N LEU A 615 -0.49 11.34 -12.36
CA LEU A 615 0.78 10.61 -12.45
C LEU A 615 0.69 9.20 -11.85
N LEU A 616 -0.03 9.05 -10.74
CA LEU A 616 -0.05 7.80 -9.98
C LEU A 616 -1.07 6.77 -10.49
N SER A 617 -2.11 7.22 -11.18
CA SER A 617 -3.21 6.42 -11.73
C SER A 617 -2.74 5.20 -12.53
N PRO A 618 -1.77 5.29 -13.45
CA PRO A 618 -1.28 4.11 -14.15
C PRO A 618 -0.64 3.05 -13.25
N PHE A 619 -0.05 3.44 -12.10
CA PHE A 619 0.52 2.50 -11.13
C PHE A 619 -0.52 1.85 -10.22
N HIS A 620 -1.74 2.39 -10.13
CA HIS A 620 -2.87 1.67 -9.49
C HIS A 620 -3.27 0.43 -10.29
N ARG A 621 -2.95 0.43 -11.59
CA ARG A 621 -2.90 -0.75 -12.46
C ARG A 621 -1.49 -1.36 -12.43
N VAL A 622 -1.34 -2.55 -13.00
CA VAL A 622 -0.01 -3.09 -13.27
C VAL A 622 0.48 -2.48 -14.58
N THR A 623 1.53 -1.69 -14.52
CA THR A 623 2.19 -1.09 -15.71
C THR A 623 3.65 -1.52 -15.79
N SER A 624 4.39 -1.07 -16.80
CA SER A 624 5.84 -1.22 -16.94
C SER A 624 6.46 0.06 -17.48
N LEU A 625 7.77 0.24 -17.31
CA LEU A 625 8.47 1.44 -17.76
C LEU A 625 9.42 1.07 -18.91
N PRO A 626 9.06 1.35 -20.18
CA PRO A 626 9.91 1.03 -21.31
C PRO A 626 11.13 1.96 -21.28
N VAL A 627 12.28 1.39 -20.93
CA VAL A 627 13.57 2.09 -20.95
C VAL A 627 14.29 1.97 -22.29
N ARG A 628 13.83 1.10 -23.21
CA ARG A 628 14.42 0.91 -24.54
C ARG A 628 13.41 1.26 -25.63
N ASP A 629 13.92 1.72 -26.76
CA ASP A 629 13.14 1.87 -27.99
C ASP A 629 12.75 0.49 -28.56
N TYR A 630 11.48 0.30 -28.88
CA TYR A 630 10.97 -0.92 -29.50
C TYR A 630 10.20 -0.59 -30.79
N GLY A 631 10.84 -0.79 -31.94
CA GLY A 631 10.24 -0.42 -33.22
C GLY A 631 10.03 1.09 -33.32
N ASN A 632 8.78 1.52 -33.44
CA ASN A 632 8.41 2.94 -33.47
C ASN A 632 8.04 3.50 -32.08
N ASP A 633 7.99 2.66 -31.04
CA ASP A 633 7.71 3.09 -29.67
C ASP A 633 9.01 3.59 -29.04
N HIS A 634 9.07 4.88 -28.72
CA HIS A 634 10.20 5.49 -28.01
C HIS A 634 10.20 5.12 -26.52
N GLY A 635 11.37 4.79 -25.98
CA GLY A 635 11.59 4.61 -24.56
C GLY A 635 11.66 5.95 -23.82
N LEU A 636 11.27 5.94 -22.55
CA LEU A 636 11.25 7.15 -21.71
C LEU A 636 12.62 7.83 -21.54
N PRO A 637 13.76 7.10 -21.51
CA PRO A 637 15.10 7.71 -21.61
C PRO A 637 15.28 8.66 -22.79
N ARG A 638 14.79 8.28 -23.98
CA ARG A 638 14.88 9.11 -25.17
C ARG A 638 14.02 10.35 -25.04
N SER A 639 12.78 10.20 -24.57
CA SER A 639 11.87 11.33 -24.30
C SER A 639 12.46 12.32 -23.30
N TRP A 640 13.18 11.84 -22.27
CA TRP A 640 13.94 12.70 -21.37
C TRP A 640 15.08 13.44 -22.09
N LEU A 641 15.91 12.75 -22.89
CA LEU A 641 17.07 13.36 -23.54
C LEU A 641 16.69 14.41 -24.59
N GLU A 642 15.54 14.27 -25.25
CA GLU A 642 15.04 15.21 -26.25
C GLU A 642 14.57 16.54 -25.62
N ARG A 643 13.94 16.49 -24.44
CA ARG A 643 13.34 17.67 -23.78
C ARG A 643 14.15 18.21 -22.61
N ARG A 644 14.59 17.32 -21.73
CA ARG A 644 15.27 17.61 -20.45
C ARG A 644 14.50 18.54 -19.52
N THR A 645 13.17 18.41 -19.55
CA THR A 645 12.22 19.18 -18.75
C THR A 645 11.11 18.24 -18.27
N PHE A 646 10.54 18.53 -17.11
CA PHE A 646 9.30 17.91 -16.64
C PHE A 646 8.12 18.85 -16.86
N ASP A 647 8.04 19.43 -18.06
CA ASP A 647 6.92 20.30 -18.44
C ASP A 647 5.61 19.48 -18.59
N PRO A 648 4.45 20.15 -18.67
CA PRO A 648 3.16 19.46 -18.81
C PRO A 648 3.10 18.49 -20.00
N GLU A 649 3.75 18.82 -21.11
CA GLU A 649 3.77 17.97 -22.31
C GLU A 649 4.59 16.69 -22.08
N TRP A 650 5.70 16.77 -21.33
CA TRP A 650 6.44 15.58 -20.91
C TRP A 650 5.59 14.69 -19.98
N LEU A 651 4.83 15.29 -19.07
CA LEU A 651 3.94 14.56 -18.17
C LEU A 651 2.82 13.84 -18.93
N GLU A 652 2.19 14.51 -19.90
CA GLU A 652 1.17 13.89 -20.77
C GLU A 652 1.75 12.69 -21.53
N ASN A 653 2.93 12.84 -22.15
CA ASN A 653 3.59 11.73 -22.84
C ASN A 653 3.93 10.56 -21.89
N LEU A 654 4.42 10.85 -20.68
CA LEU A 654 4.66 9.81 -19.68
C LEU A 654 3.36 9.07 -19.34
N GLN A 655 2.26 9.79 -19.11
CA GLN A 655 0.97 9.20 -18.81
C GLN A 655 0.51 8.28 -19.95
N ASP A 656 0.54 8.76 -21.19
CA ASP A 656 0.18 7.98 -22.38
C ASP A 656 1.00 6.67 -22.48
N VAL A 657 2.31 6.74 -22.23
CA VAL A 657 3.18 5.56 -22.23
C VAL A 657 2.77 4.58 -21.13
N LEU A 658 2.59 5.05 -19.90
CA LEU A 658 2.24 4.19 -18.77
C LEU A 658 0.83 3.59 -18.91
N GLU A 659 -0.12 4.31 -19.48
CA GLU A 659 -1.47 3.83 -19.75
C GLU A 659 -1.47 2.73 -20.82
N ARG A 660 -0.77 2.96 -21.93
CA ARG A 660 -0.61 1.97 -23.00
C ARG A 660 0.03 0.68 -22.49
N GLU A 661 1.08 0.79 -21.66
CA GLU A 661 1.72 -0.38 -21.06
C GLU A 661 0.80 -1.10 -20.05
N ALA A 662 0.01 -0.37 -19.28
CA ALA A 662 -0.99 -0.96 -18.39
C ALA A 662 -2.07 -1.74 -19.17
N GLU A 663 -2.53 -1.22 -20.30
CA GLU A 663 -3.49 -1.91 -21.19
C GLU A 663 -2.89 -3.17 -21.82
N LYS A 664 -1.65 -3.11 -22.31
CA LYS A 664 -0.92 -4.28 -22.83
C LYS A 664 -0.82 -5.37 -21.77
N ILE A 665 -0.40 -5.02 -20.55
CA ILE A 665 -0.28 -5.98 -19.45
C ILE A 665 -1.65 -6.54 -19.04
N ALA A 666 -2.70 -5.71 -19.00
CA ALA A 666 -4.07 -6.18 -18.74
C ALA A 666 -4.50 -7.26 -19.76
N GLY A 667 -4.21 -7.06 -21.04
CA GLY A 667 -4.45 -8.04 -22.10
C GLY A 667 -3.64 -9.34 -21.95
N TRP A 668 -2.49 -9.31 -21.27
CA TRP A 668 -1.62 -10.47 -21.02
C TRP A 668 -1.83 -11.15 -19.66
N GLY A 669 -2.96 -10.89 -19.01
CA GLY A 669 -3.34 -11.49 -17.73
C GLY A 669 -3.21 -10.56 -16.52
N GLY A 670 -2.95 -9.27 -16.73
CA GLY A 670 -3.00 -8.23 -15.72
C GLY A 670 -2.08 -8.52 -14.53
N ARG A 671 -2.66 -8.70 -13.34
CA ARG A 671 -1.92 -9.03 -12.12
C ARG A 671 -1.18 -10.37 -12.15
N ASN A 672 -1.60 -11.29 -13.01
CA ASN A 672 -0.95 -12.59 -13.17
C ASN A 672 0.14 -12.59 -14.27
N PHE A 673 0.35 -11.46 -14.95
CA PHE A 673 1.42 -11.33 -15.93
C PHE A 673 2.79 -11.62 -15.29
N VAL A 674 3.61 -12.43 -15.95
CA VAL A 674 4.98 -12.74 -15.50
C VAL A 674 5.95 -11.99 -16.40
N GLY A 675 6.53 -10.91 -15.88
CA GLY A 675 7.43 -10.06 -16.61
C GLY A 675 7.81 -8.84 -15.79
N GLU A 676 8.16 -7.76 -16.47
CA GLU A 676 8.42 -6.48 -15.80
C GLU A 676 7.10 -5.84 -15.39
N ARG A 677 7.04 -5.37 -14.14
CA ARG A 677 5.83 -4.85 -13.53
C ARG A 677 6.18 -3.74 -12.56
N ILE A 678 5.36 -2.71 -12.56
CA ILE A 678 5.36 -1.64 -11.58
C ILE A 678 3.93 -1.51 -11.08
N SER A 679 3.79 -1.44 -9.77
CA SER A 679 2.48 -1.26 -9.13
C SER A 679 2.61 -0.47 -7.84
N LEU A 680 1.56 0.28 -7.55
CA LEU A 680 1.36 1.04 -6.33
C LEU A 680 0.37 0.27 -5.45
N GLY A 681 0.67 0.17 -4.14
CA GLY A 681 -0.28 -0.38 -3.18
C GLY A 681 -1.55 0.47 -3.11
N ASN A 682 -2.71 -0.12 -3.39
CA ASN A 682 -4.01 0.56 -3.38
C ASN A 682 -4.53 0.81 -1.95
N VAL A 683 -3.88 1.71 -1.22
CA VAL A 683 -4.35 2.12 0.12
C VAL A 683 -5.60 3.00 -0.04
N ARG A 684 -6.71 2.64 0.61
CA ARG A 684 -7.95 3.44 0.55
C ARG A 684 -7.87 4.64 1.49
N GLY A 685 -8.27 5.83 1.03
CA GLY A 685 -8.24 7.04 1.85
C GLY A 685 -6.91 7.78 1.74
N GLN A 686 -6.66 8.74 2.64
CA GLN A 686 -5.45 9.57 2.58
C GLN A 686 -4.21 8.74 2.94
N PRO A 687 -3.20 8.65 2.07
CA PRO A 687 -1.93 8.01 2.39
C PRO A 687 -1.00 8.99 3.13
N HIS A 688 -0.19 8.46 4.04
CA HIS A 688 0.92 9.19 4.68
C HIS A 688 2.19 9.10 3.83
N TYR A 689 2.27 8.07 2.99
CA TYR A 689 3.28 7.86 1.95
C TYR A 689 2.76 6.82 0.95
N TYR A 690 3.33 6.81 -0.26
CA TYR A 690 3.06 5.79 -1.26
C TYR A 690 4.14 4.71 -1.24
N LEU A 691 3.74 3.46 -1.50
CA LEU A 691 4.67 2.35 -1.63
C LEU A 691 4.51 1.73 -3.02
N ILE A 692 5.53 1.91 -3.85
CA ILE A 692 5.59 1.37 -5.20
C ILE A 692 6.53 0.17 -5.20
N THR A 693 6.13 -0.90 -5.89
CA THR A 693 6.96 -2.07 -6.14
C THR A 693 7.33 -2.10 -7.61
N TRP A 694 8.63 -2.10 -7.89
CA TRP A 694 9.19 -2.50 -9.17
C TRP A 694 9.56 -3.97 -9.10
N GLU A 695 9.16 -4.75 -10.09
CA GLU A 695 9.39 -6.19 -10.13
C GLU A 695 9.78 -6.65 -11.54
N LYS A 696 10.68 -7.63 -11.60
CA LYS A 696 10.82 -8.52 -12.75
C LYS A 696 10.47 -9.93 -12.30
N ALA A 697 9.23 -10.33 -12.52
CA ALA A 697 8.76 -11.67 -12.20
C ALA A 697 9.25 -12.67 -13.26
N ALA A 698 9.71 -13.84 -12.82
CA ALA A 698 10.10 -14.95 -13.69
C ALA A 698 9.63 -16.29 -13.13
N ARG A 699 9.35 -17.26 -14.01
CA ARG A 699 8.92 -18.62 -13.63
C ARG A 699 10.11 -19.46 -13.16
N GLU A 700 9.84 -20.54 -12.43
CA GLU A 700 10.89 -21.47 -11.98
C GLU A 700 11.62 -22.15 -13.15
N ALA A 701 10.87 -22.48 -14.21
CA ALA A 701 11.39 -23.10 -15.42
C ALA A 701 12.13 -22.13 -16.34
N GLU A 702 12.11 -20.82 -16.05
CA GLU A 702 12.80 -19.83 -16.87
C GLU A 702 14.33 -20.03 -16.74
N ARG A 703 15.00 -20.00 -17.87
CA ARG A 703 16.44 -20.24 -18.02
C ARG A 703 17.12 -19.19 -18.90
N ASP A 704 16.33 -18.36 -19.57
CA ASP A 704 16.85 -17.25 -20.37
C ASP A 704 17.28 -16.11 -19.44
N ASP A 705 18.59 -15.87 -19.36
CA ASP A 705 19.18 -14.78 -18.58
C ASP A 705 18.67 -13.40 -19.02
N ALA A 706 18.17 -13.25 -20.25
CA ALA A 706 17.56 -11.99 -20.70
C ALA A 706 16.17 -11.75 -20.09
N ARG A 707 15.51 -12.80 -19.56
CA ARG A 707 14.19 -12.73 -18.93
C ARG A 707 14.25 -12.67 -17.41
N VAL A 708 15.36 -13.14 -16.83
CA VAL A 708 15.67 -13.00 -15.40
C VAL A 708 16.49 -11.72 -15.21
N ALA A 709 15.90 -10.69 -14.58
CA ALA A 709 16.63 -9.43 -14.38
C ALA A 709 17.88 -9.66 -13.54
N THR A 710 18.99 -9.05 -13.94
CA THR A 710 20.15 -8.95 -13.03
C THR A 710 19.83 -7.94 -11.92
N ARG A 711 20.48 -8.07 -10.76
CA ARG A 711 20.37 -7.07 -9.68
C ARG A 711 20.68 -5.65 -10.18
N THR A 712 21.72 -5.49 -11.01
CA THR A 712 22.09 -4.18 -11.57
C THR A 712 21.01 -3.61 -12.49
N GLU A 713 20.43 -4.44 -13.36
CA GLU A 713 19.33 -4.02 -14.25
C GLU A 713 18.10 -3.56 -13.44
N ALA A 714 17.71 -4.36 -12.43
CA ALA A 714 16.59 -4.04 -11.55
C ALA A 714 16.77 -2.68 -10.88
N TRP A 715 17.94 -2.46 -10.28
CA TRP A 715 18.25 -1.19 -9.62
C TRP A 715 18.34 -0.01 -10.60
N ALA A 716 18.90 -0.20 -11.79
CA ALA A 716 18.97 0.86 -12.80
C ALA A 716 17.58 1.34 -13.22
N LYS A 717 16.64 0.40 -13.44
CA LYS A 717 15.25 0.71 -13.76
C LYS A 717 14.51 1.35 -12.60
N ALA A 718 14.63 0.77 -11.40
CA ALA A 718 14.01 1.33 -10.20
C ALA A 718 14.53 2.73 -9.86
N LEU A 719 15.82 3.00 -10.09
CA LEU A 719 16.41 4.32 -9.93
C LEU A 719 15.82 5.33 -10.93
N PHE A 720 15.64 4.95 -12.19
CA PHE A 720 15.02 5.81 -13.19
C PHE A 720 13.56 6.13 -12.83
N VAL A 721 12.79 5.13 -12.37
CA VAL A 721 11.43 5.32 -11.84
C VAL A 721 11.43 6.29 -10.65
N ALA A 722 12.33 6.08 -9.69
CA ALA A 722 12.46 6.94 -8.50
C ALA A 722 12.78 8.39 -8.88
N ALA A 723 13.64 8.60 -9.88
CA ALA A 723 14.00 9.93 -10.37
C ALA A 723 12.84 10.65 -11.05
N ILE A 724 12.04 9.95 -11.86
CA ILE A 724 10.83 10.50 -12.48
C ILE A 724 9.79 10.88 -11.42
N ILE A 725 9.50 9.97 -10.48
CA ILE A 725 8.53 10.22 -9.41
C ILE A 725 8.96 11.42 -8.58
N SER A 726 10.23 11.45 -8.14
CA SER A 726 10.73 12.56 -7.35
C SER A 726 10.73 13.88 -8.14
N GLY A 727 11.11 13.87 -9.41
CA GLY A 727 11.08 15.07 -10.26
C GLY A 727 9.69 15.67 -10.41
N LEU A 728 8.67 14.85 -10.64
CA LEU A 728 7.29 15.34 -10.86
C LEU A 728 6.53 15.67 -9.57
N THR A 729 6.79 14.94 -8.49
CA THR A 729 6.04 15.12 -7.23
C THR A 729 6.79 15.93 -6.20
N SER A 730 8.10 16.15 -6.40
CA SER A 730 9.05 16.64 -5.39
C SER A 730 9.07 15.85 -4.07
N CYS A 731 8.48 14.65 -4.06
CA CYS A 731 8.55 13.74 -2.92
C CYS A 731 9.94 13.16 -2.75
N LYS A 732 10.26 12.77 -1.52
CA LYS A 732 11.47 12.00 -1.21
C LYS A 732 11.24 10.55 -1.58
N VAL A 733 12.24 9.89 -2.15
CA VAL A 733 12.13 8.48 -2.53
C VAL A 733 13.21 7.65 -1.85
N TYR A 734 12.80 6.65 -1.07
CA TYR A 734 13.71 5.67 -0.49
C TYR A 734 13.62 4.36 -1.27
N VAL A 735 14.73 3.94 -1.87
CA VAL A 735 14.81 2.76 -2.75
C VAL A 735 15.51 1.63 -2.00
N THR A 736 14.85 0.47 -1.86
CA THR A 736 15.41 -0.68 -1.12
C THR A 736 14.90 -2.03 -1.64
N GLU A 737 15.72 -3.06 -1.50
CA GLU A 737 15.32 -4.47 -1.67
C GLU A 737 14.61 -5.00 -0.41
N ARG A 738 14.71 -4.28 0.72
CA ARG A 738 14.11 -4.70 1.98
C ARG A 738 12.62 -4.39 1.97
N PRO A 739 11.80 -5.33 2.48
CA PRO A 739 10.37 -5.10 2.55
C PRO A 739 9.96 -3.96 3.47
N TYR A 740 10.75 -3.62 4.49
CA TYR A 740 10.46 -2.54 5.45
C TYR A 740 11.35 -1.33 5.19
N LEU A 741 10.86 -0.14 5.55
CA LEU A 741 11.66 1.08 5.52
C LEU A 741 12.75 0.98 6.62
N PRO A 742 14.03 0.86 6.27
CA PRO A 742 15.10 0.62 7.24
C PRO A 742 15.65 1.96 7.79
N VAL A 743 14.74 2.84 8.20
CA VAL A 743 15.03 4.16 8.75
C VAL A 743 14.28 4.33 10.05
N ALA A 744 14.94 4.83 11.09
CA ALA A 744 14.33 5.03 12.41
C ALA A 744 13.25 6.13 12.37
N ASP A 745 13.56 7.25 11.71
CA ASP A 745 12.63 8.34 11.47
C ASP A 745 12.72 8.83 10.02
N PRO A 746 11.66 8.66 9.20
CA PRO A 746 11.62 9.18 7.84
C PRO A 746 11.86 10.69 7.72
N ALA A 747 11.57 11.48 8.77
CA ALA A 747 11.79 12.92 8.78
C ALA A 747 13.29 13.30 8.77
N GLU A 748 14.18 12.36 9.10
CA GLU A 748 15.63 12.55 9.07
C GLU A 748 16.23 12.35 7.67
N LEU A 749 15.46 11.88 6.69
CA LEU A 749 15.94 11.68 5.32
C LEU A 749 16.29 13.02 4.66
N ARG A 750 17.59 13.24 4.51
CA ARG A 750 18.10 14.53 4.03
C ARG A 750 18.00 14.66 2.53
N ALA A 751 18.55 13.69 1.81
CA ALA A 751 18.58 13.68 0.35
C ALA A 751 17.17 13.59 -0.27
N THR A 752 17.12 13.87 -1.56
CA THR A 752 15.90 13.76 -2.37
C THR A 752 15.61 12.30 -2.72
N ILE A 753 16.64 11.51 -3.07
CA ILE A 753 16.54 10.06 -3.20
C ILE A 753 17.62 9.40 -2.35
N THR A 754 17.25 8.36 -1.60
CA THR A 754 18.18 7.54 -0.81
C THR A 754 18.14 6.10 -1.32
N LEU A 755 19.32 5.50 -1.49
CA LEU A 755 19.52 4.17 -2.04
C LEU A 755 20.06 3.22 -0.95
N ASP A 756 19.29 2.22 -0.56
CA ASP A 756 19.72 1.21 0.44
C ASP A 756 20.61 0.13 -0.19
N ALA A 757 21.92 0.34 -0.12
CA ALA A 757 22.94 -0.59 -0.62
C ALA A 757 22.82 -0.92 -2.13
N PRO A 758 22.86 0.09 -3.03
CA PRO A 758 22.80 -0.12 -4.46
C PRO A 758 23.99 -0.95 -4.99
N PRO A 759 23.84 -1.64 -6.13
CA PRO A 759 24.94 -2.33 -6.80
C PRO A 759 26.18 -1.44 -7.00
N PRO A 760 27.41 -1.97 -6.81
CA PRO A 760 28.64 -1.20 -6.98
C PRO A 760 28.76 -0.50 -8.35
N ALA A 761 28.21 -1.11 -9.41
CA ALA A 761 28.19 -0.53 -10.74
C ALA A 761 27.44 0.82 -10.80
N LEU A 762 26.32 0.94 -10.08
CA LEU A 762 25.57 2.20 -10.02
C LEU A 762 26.27 3.24 -9.16
N ARG A 763 27.00 2.86 -8.12
CA ARG A 763 27.81 3.80 -7.34
C ARG A 763 28.90 4.47 -8.18
N GLY A 764 29.45 3.74 -9.16
CA GLY A 764 30.39 4.31 -10.14
C GLY A 764 29.73 5.37 -11.02
N LEU A 765 28.51 5.08 -11.52
CA LEU A 765 27.70 6.03 -12.30
C LEU A 765 27.39 7.31 -11.50
N LEU A 766 27.06 7.16 -10.21
CA LEU A 766 26.68 8.26 -9.32
C LEU A 766 27.86 9.07 -8.75
N GLY A 767 29.10 8.83 -9.18
CA GLY A 767 30.25 9.65 -8.76
C GLY A 767 30.98 9.15 -7.50
N GLY A 768 30.89 7.85 -7.19
CA GLY A 768 31.94 7.17 -6.43
C GLY A 768 31.77 7.12 -4.90
N ARG A 769 30.54 7.00 -4.39
CA ARG A 769 30.12 6.45 -3.06
C ARG A 769 28.81 7.05 -2.53
N THR A 770 28.08 7.86 -3.29
CA THR A 770 26.82 8.43 -2.80
C THR A 770 25.70 7.40 -2.90
N ASP A 771 25.20 6.98 -1.74
CA ASP A 771 23.93 6.26 -1.61
C ASP A 771 22.75 7.27 -1.59
N GLU A 772 22.98 8.47 -2.12
CA GLU A 772 22.08 9.63 -2.06
C GLU A 772 22.14 10.40 -3.39
N ILE A 773 21.00 10.96 -3.79
CA ILE A 773 20.85 11.85 -4.93
C ILE A 773 20.17 13.12 -4.44
N THR A 774 20.78 14.24 -4.77
CA THR A 774 20.45 15.56 -4.24
C THR A 774 19.90 16.50 -5.30
N LEU A 775 19.14 17.50 -4.90
CA LEU A 775 18.68 18.58 -5.81
C LEU A 775 19.75 19.65 -6.07
N TYR A 776 20.89 19.56 -5.41
CA TYR A 776 21.98 20.55 -5.50
C TYR A 776 22.51 20.72 -6.94
N GLY A 777 22.81 21.97 -7.30
CA GLY A 777 23.45 22.38 -8.55
C GLY A 777 22.68 23.49 -9.28
N ARG A 778 21.34 23.42 -9.27
CA ARG A 778 20.49 24.33 -10.06
C ARG A 778 20.44 25.75 -9.51
N GLU A 779 20.62 25.91 -8.22
CA GLU A 779 20.85 27.19 -7.55
C GLU A 779 22.17 27.88 -7.98
N GLN A 780 23.07 27.20 -8.70
CA GLN A 780 24.31 27.77 -9.24
C GLN A 780 24.33 27.76 -10.78
N GLY A 781 23.18 27.60 -11.42
CA GLY A 781 23.09 27.46 -12.88
C GLY A 781 23.67 26.14 -13.44
N ARG A 782 23.97 25.16 -12.57
CA ARG A 782 24.39 23.81 -12.95
C ARG A 782 23.17 22.88 -12.98
N ARG A 783 23.31 21.67 -13.54
CA ARG A 783 22.25 20.65 -13.43
C ARG A 783 22.14 20.16 -11.99
N SER A 784 20.91 19.95 -11.52
CA SER A 784 20.65 19.27 -10.25
C SER A 784 21.19 17.84 -10.28
N GLY A 785 21.46 17.26 -9.11
CA GLY A 785 21.82 15.85 -9.01
C GLY A 785 20.73 14.93 -9.59
N LEU A 786 19.46 15.30 -9.46
CA LEU A 786 18.34 14.59 -10.07
C LEU A 786 18.41 14.58 -11.61
N GLU A 787 18.61 15.73 -12.24
CA GLU A 787 18.81 15.84 -13.70
C GLU A 787 20.02 15.02 -14.16
N ARG A 788 21.12 15.10 -13.42
CA ARG A 788 22.33 14.32 -13.72
C ARG A 788 22.06 12.82 -13.67
N VAL A 789 21.27 12.35 -12.71
CA VAL A 789 20.89 10.92 -12.63
C VAL A 789 20.02 10.51 -13.81
N LEU A 790 19.07 11.35 -14.22
CA LEU A 790 18.24 11.09 -15.39
C LEU A 790 19.09 11.06 -16.67
N ASP A 791 20.02 12.00 -16.86
CA ASP A 791 20.93 11.99 -18.01
C ASP A 791 21.80 10.73 -18.06
N LEU A 792 22.40 10.37 -16.91
CA LEU A 792 23.29 9.20 -16.83
C LEU A 792 22.53 7.88 -16.98
N SER A 793 21.34 7.80 -16.38
CA SER A 793 20.46 6.64 -16.52
C SER A 793 19.94 6.55 -17.94
N ALA A 794 19.62 7.67 -18.59
CA ALA A 794 19.17 7.67 -19.97
C ALA A 794 20.28 7.31 -20.95
N ALA A 795 21.52 7.73 -20.69
CA ALA A 795 22.69 7.34 -21.49
C ALA A 795 23.08 5.86 -21.32
N LEU A 796 22.64 5.22 -20.23
CA LEU A 796 22.87 3.79 -19.98
C LEU A 796 21.98 2.90 -20.87
N TRP A 797 20.79 3.38 -21.24
CA TRP A 797 19.78 2.64 -22.00
C TRP A 797 19.83 3.01 -23.48
#